data_AF-A0A2T7D9N3-F1
#
_entry.id   AF-A0A2T7D9N3-F1
#
_cell.length_a   1.000
_cell.length_b   1.000
_cell.length_c   1.000
_cell.angle_alpha   90.00
_cell.angle_beta   90.00
_cell.angle_gamma   90.00
#
_symmetry.space_group_name_H-M   'P 1'
#
loop_
_entity.id
_entity.type
_entity.pdbx_description
1 polymer ?
#
loop_
_entity_poly.entity_id
_entity_poly.type
_entity_poly.pdbx_seq_one_letter_code
_entity_poly.pdbx_strand_id
1 'polypeptide(L)'
;MILRSALRAAGRLRWVPLVQPVVERSESYLAPHRCATTSPFWDVQEPSPTSSCGLAPVGHGYQLRPYSAAAVRRRKEKPLGKDDDDEGVDKELKRIERRRVYWTAQQTFMEYLHVTRGLLFADAEHISKHSPAFVSKLLDEVKDAIEDPVEGGEEVVFRSKVKKTEARDQRATKALVRLFRYHPINEFEPFFESMGLKPGEYYSFLPRDLMFLADDERLLENYHVLCNYGFMRTKIGKIYKAAAELFSSGDNVLPSKLSALEDLGFSKTTVIKLVTSCPDILVCDLNAEFKIMQWLDDAGIPRDWIGQFLSVRKSYNWKKMVEVPQFFTELGFDKEGIGNLIRQNPDFLLDGSGKELFRAVTIMLKAGSGKKGLFNLFLGFPDVPARNFTRNIQSGILLLANIGASDEDIKQFVNANASILGSARVKAANSILTNLSVGKTRLWKIIKEEPRQLMKYTFGSKLGRLPPCDRSTDKSLLEKVKFLKGIGFVEGSEDMKKALKAFRGKGDELQDRFDFLVKTGLSPKDVVSMIKTSPHVLNQKIHVLESKISFLLNETSYPLSALVAFPSFLSFTVERTKVRFLMYNWLQERGLAAPKFALATFLACSEKDFMKYFVGKHEMGPEVFEKFKREVAETKNTHCTSDD
;
A
#
# COMPACT_ATOMS: atom_id res chain seq x y z
N MET A 1 -13.71 -7.85 35.36
CA MET A 1 -13.13 -9.15 34.97
C MET A 1 -12.21 -9.01 33.76
N ILE A 2 -12.56 -8.18 32.77
CA ILE A 2 -11.80 -7.96 31.51
C ILE A 2 -10.49 -7.20 31.76
N LEU A 3 -10.51 -6.13 32.55
CA LEU A 3 -9.28 -5.40 32.88
C LEU A 3 -8.35 -6.26 33.75
N ARG A 4 -8.92 -7.02 34.69
CA ARG A 4 -8.14 -7.94 35.56
C ARG A 4 -7.59 -9.14 34.78
N SER A 5 -8.29 -9.65 33.76
CA SER A 5 -7.76 -10.71 32.89
C SER A 5 -6.70 -10.14 31.94
N ALA A 6 -6.91 -8.96 31.35
CA ALA A 6 -5.92 -8.28 30.52
C ALA A 6 -4.65 -7.90 31.28
N LEU A 7 -4.77 -7.38 32.50
CA LEU A 7 -3.64 -7.10 33.39
C LEU A 7 -2.88 -8.39 33.78
N ARG A 8 -3.60 -9.48 34.07
CA ARG A 8 -2.99 -10.78 34.37
C ARG A 8 -2.34 -11.42 33.14
N ALA A 9 -2.93 -11.29 31.96
CA ALA A 9 -2.37 -11.78 30.70
C ALA A 9 -1.13 -10.98 30.30
N ALA A 10 -1.17 -9.65 30.44
CA ALA A 10 0.00 -8.78 30.23
C ALA A 10 1.15 -9.12 31.19
N GLY A 11 0.84 -9.48 32.45
CA GLY A 11 1.84 -9.92 33.43
C GLY A 11 2.39 -11.35 33.23
N ARG A 12 1.73 -12.20 32.45
CA ARG A 12 2.11 -13.63 32.24
C ARG A 12 2.73 -13.93 30.86
N LEU A 13 2.65 -13.00 29.91
CA LEU A 13 3.27 -13.17 28.60
C LEU A 13 4.79 -12.99 28.70
N ARG A 14 5.56 -14.07 28.44
CA ARG A 14 7.01 -13.98 28.22
C ARG A 14 7.29 -12.93 27.14
N TRP A 15 8.33 -12.14 27.38
CA TRP A 15 8.72 -10.96 26.62
C TRP A 15 8.87 -11.28 25.12
N VAL A 16 7.85 -10.92 24.35
CA VAL A 16 8.00 -10.71 22.91
C VAL A 16 8.36 -9.24 22.74
N PRO A 17 9.47 -8.88 22.06
CA PRO A 17 9.85 -7.50 21.85
C PRO A 17 8.67 -6.69 21.29
N LEU A 18 8.48 -5.47 21.78
CA LEU A 18 7.57 -4.48 21.15
C LEU A 18 7.92 -4.23 19.67
N VAL A 19 9.14 -4.64 19.29
CA VAL A 19 9.73 -4.62 17.96
C VAL A 19 9.71 -6.03 17.35
N GLN A 20 8.55 -6.66 17.20
CA GLN A 20 8.40 -7.66 16.15
C GLN A 20 7.76 -6.99 14.94
N PRO A 21 8.40 -7.04 13.76
CA PRO A 21 7.70 -6.73 12.54
C PRO A 21 6.58 -7.75 12.42
N VAL A 22 5.32 -7.30 12.49
CA VAL A 22 4.26 -8.04 11.85
C VAL A 22 4.64 -8.02 10.38
N VAL A 23 5.19 -9.12 9.88
CA VAL A 23 5.36 -9.37 8.46
C VAL A 23 3.95 -9.53 7.88
N GLU A 24 3.28 -8.41 7.66
CA GLU A 24 2.32 -8.31 6.57
C GLU A 24 3.20 -8.23 5.32
N ARG A 25 3.22 -9.31 4.51
CA ARG A 25 3.87 -9.31 3.20
C ARG A 25 3.32 -8.15 2.39
N SER A 26 4.04 -7.03 2.36
CA SER A 26 3.79 -5.96 1.42
C SER A 26 4.49 -6.34 0.12
N GLU A 27 3.71 -6.84 -0.84
CA GLU A 27 4.20 -6.98 -2.21
C GLU A 27 4.59 -5.61 -2.75
N SER A 28 5.85 -5.50 -3.16
CA SER A 28 6.42 -4.36 -3.86
C SER A 28 5.86 -4.27 -5.27
N TYR A 29 5.05 -3.25 -5.56
CA TYR A 29 4.70 -2.87 -6.92
C TYR A 29 5.30 -1.51 -7.29
N LEU A 30 6.16 -1.57 -8.30
CA LEU A 30 6.75 -0.46 -9.05
C LEU A 30 5.66 0.42 -9.67
N ALA A 31 5.84 1.73 -9.59
CA ALA A 31 4.96 2.71 -10.23
C ALA A 31 5.17 2.69 -11.76
N PRO A 32 4.11 2.69 -12.59
CA PRO A 32 4.26 2.99 -14.01
C PRO A 32 4.38 4.50 -14.23
N HIS A 33 5.26 4.83 -15.16
CA HIS A 33 5.53 6.18 -15.67
C HIS A 33 4.26 6.90 -16.15
N ARG A 34 4.13 8.18 -15.77
CA ARG A 34 3.13 9.10 -16.35
C ARG A 34 3.68 9.65 -17.67
N CYS A 35 3.00 9.40 -18.78
CA CYS A 35 3.09 10.23 -19.97
C CYS A 35 1.93 11.22 -19.98
N ALA A 36 2.26 12.50 -20.22
CA ALA A 36 1.31 13.59 -20.41
C ALA A 36 0.72 13.54 -21.83
N THR A 37 -0.55 13.88 -21.97
CA THR A 37 -1.15 14.42 -23.19
C THR A 37 -2.34 15.30 -22.83
N THR A 38 -2.53 16.33 -23.64
CA THR A 38 -3.31 17.55 -23.47
C THR A 38 -4.65 17.52 -24.24
N SER A 39 -5.75 17.96 -23.57
CA SER A 39 -6.98 18.65 -24.07
C SER A 39 -7.90 17.99 -25.12
N PRO A 40 -9.12 18.53 -25.44
CA PRO A 40 -9.97 19.54 -24.75
C PRO A 40 -11.51 19.23 -24.70
N PHE A 41 -12.25 20.10 -23.99
CA PHE A 41 -13.64 20.60 -24.21
C PHE A 41 -14.87 19.67 -24.17
N TRP A 42 -15.85 19.97 -23.29
CA TRP A 42 -17.16 20.55 -23.62
C TRP A 42 -17.90 21.03 -22.34
N ASP A 43 -18.40 22.25 -22.39
CA ASP A 43 -19.30 22.92 -21.46
C ASP A 43 -20.72 22.31 -21.51
N VAL A 44 -21.40 22.22 -20.35
CA VAL A 44 -22.84 22.52 -20.23
C VAL A 44 -23.11 23.11 -18.83
N GLN A 45 -23.75 24.27 -18.86
CA GLN A 45 -24.13 25.22 -17.80
C GLN A 45 -25.56 24.88 -17.30
N GLU A 46 -25.81 24.77 -15.98
CA GLU A 46 -26.60 25.70 -15.11
C GLU A 46 -27.72 24.92 -14.36
N PRO A 47 -28.42 25.47 -13.34
CA PRO A 47 -28.09 26.56 -12.41
C PRO A 47 -28.37 26.20 -10.92
N SER A 48 -27.90 27.08 -10.04
CA SER A 48 -28.21 27.13 -8.59
C SER A 48 -29.45 28.00 -8.32
N PRO A 49 -30.15 27.85 -7.18
CA PRO A 49 -30.93 28.95 -6.63
C PRO A 49 -30.30 29.50 -5.33
N THR A 50 -30.23 30.82 -5.30
CA THR A 50 -30.02 31.69 -4.13
C THR A 50 -31.32 31.92 -3.38
N SER A 51 -31.27 31.91 -2.04
CA SER A 51 -32.03 32.77 -1.09
C SER A 51 -31.62 32.34 0.32
N SER A 52 -31.63 33.11 1.40
CA SER A 52 -31.71 34.55 1.69
C SER A 52 -31.25 34.68 3.16
N CYS A 53 -30.80 35.87 3.55
CA CYS A 53 -30.25 36.16 4.87
C CYS A 53 -31.38 36.42 5.89
N GLY A 54 -31.20 35.98 7.15
CA GLY A 54 -32.15 36.28 8.23
C GLY A 54 -31.70 35.80 9.61
N LEU A 55 -31.05 36.71 10.35
CA LEU A 55 -31.01 36.93 11.80
C LEU A 55 -31.14 35.74 12.80
N ALA A 56 -30.11 35.60 13.63
CA ALA A 56 -30.04 34.70 14.78
C ALA A 56 -30.89 35.16 15.97
N PRO A 57 -31.35 34.22 16.81
CA PRO A 57 -31.49 34.43 18.24
C PRO A 57 -30.49 33.56 19.03
N VAL A 58 -29.95 34.17 20.08
CA VAL A 58 -29.04 33.58 21.06
C VAL A 58 -29.77 32.48 21.84
N GLY A 59 -29.23 31.26 21.77
CA GLY A 59 -29.60 30.14 22.63
C GLY A 59 -28.43 29.16 22.66
N HIS A 60 -27.97 28.79 23.86
CA HIS A 60 -26.87 27.85 24.06
C HIS A 60 -27.22 26.47 23.48
N GLY A 61 -26.89 26.28 22.20
CA GLY A 61 -26.96 25.00 21.50
C GLY A 61 -25.64 24.26 21.60
N TYR A 62 -25.67 23.05 22.15
CA TYR A 62 -24.59 22.09 22.05
C TYR A 62 -24.26 21.86 20.57
N GLN A 63 -23.10 22.31 20.11
CA GLN A 63 -22.61 22.02 18.76
C GLN A 63 -22.24 20.54 18.67
N LEU A 64 -23.19 19.74 18.19
CA LEU A 64 -22.87 18.44 17.60
C LEU A 64 -21.96 18.67 16.38
N ARG A 65 -20.90 17.88 16.29
CA ARG A 65 -19.95 17.91 15.17
C ARG A 65 -20.70 17.74 13.84
N PRO A 66 -20.39 18.55 12.82
CA PRO A 66 -20.55 18.11 11.45
C PRO A 66 -19.55 16.97 11.24
N TYR A 67 -20.04 15.75 11.04
CA TYR A 67 -19.21 14.68 10.52
C TYR A 67 -18.75 15.12 9.13
N SER A 68 -17.51 15.60 9.04
CA SER A 68 -16.89 15.84 7.75
C SER A 68 -16.79 14.47 7.06
N ALA A 69 -17.67 14.25 6.09
CA ALA A 69 -17.51 13.23 5.06
C ALA A 69 -16.32 13.64 4.15
N ALA A 70 -15.14 13.82 4.74
CA ALA A 70 -13.93 14.04 3.99
C ALA A 70 -13.70 12.79 3.15
N ALA A 71 -13.73 12.97 1.83
CA ALA A 71 -13.54 11.93 0.84
C ALA A 71 -12.27 11.14 1.17
N VAL A 72 -12.45 9.94 1.74
CA VAL A 72 -11.42 8.93 1.81
C VAL A 72 -10.95 8.72 0.38
N ARG A 73 -9.74 9.18 0.06
CA ARG A 73 -9.08 8.83 -1.19
C ARG A 73 -9.19 7.31 -1.33
N ARG A 74 -9.97 6.87 -2.33
CA ARG A 74 -10.18 5.45 -2.66
C ARG A 74 -8.82 4.81 -2.94
N ARG A 75 -8.17 4.26 -1.91
CA ARG A 75 -7.31 3.10 -2.08
C ARG A 75 -8.22 1.89 -1.95
N LYS A 76 -8.21 1.04 -2.97
CA LYS A 76 -8.79 -0.31 -2.89
C LYS A 76 -8.04 -1.03 -1.75
N GLU A 77 -8.59 -1.04 -0.55
CA GLU A 77 -8.16 -1.98 0.48
C GLU A 77 -8.65 -3.37 0.03
N LYS A 78 -7.71 -4.27 -0.28
CA LYS A 78 -8.00 -5.69 -0.48
C LYS A 78 -8.50 -6.26 0.86
N PRO A 79 -9.60 -7.03 0.89
CA PRO A 79 -9.93 -7.84 2.06
C PRO A 79 -8.80 -8.85 2.30
N LEU A 80 -8.39 -9.03 3.56
CA LEU A 80 -7.52 -10.13 3.96
C LEU A 80 -8.28 -11.45 3.76
N GLY A 81 -7.72 -12.34 2.94
CA GLY A 81 -8.26 -13.69 2.67
C GLY A 81 -8.76 -13.92 1.25
N LYS A 82 -8.00 -13.53 0.22
CA LYS A 82 -8.17 -14.06 -1.14
C LYS A 82 -6.96 -14.93 -1.46
N ASP A 83 -7.21 -16.20 -1.73
CA ASP A 83 -6.21 -17.12 -2.26
C ASP A 83 -5.73 -16.62 -3.62
N ASP A 84 -4.42 -16.71 -3.87
CA ASP A 84 -3.75 -16.11 -5.04
C ASP A 84 -4.24 -16.68 -6.39
N ASP A 85 -4.89 -17.85 -6.37
CA ASP A 85 -5.51 -18.49 -7.55
C ASP A 85 -6.81 -17.78 -8.01
N ASP A 86 -7.53 -17.12 -7.10
CA ASP A 86 -8.83 -16.43 -7.36
C ASP A 86 -8.64 -15.09 -8.11
N GLU A 87 -7.42 -14.56 -8.15
CA GLU A 87 -7.11 -13.30 -8.86
C GLU A 87 -6.94 -13.50 -10.38
N GLY A 88 -6.60 -14.71 -10.83
CA GLY A 88 -6.47 -15.05 -12.25
C GLY A 88 -7.82 -15.19 -12.95
N VAL A 89 -8.74 -15.93 -12.32
CA VAL A 89 -10.11 -16.16 -12.82
C VAL A 89 -10.90 -14.85 -12.90
N ASP A 90 -10.77 -13.98 -11.88
CA ASP A 90 -11.41 -12.66 -11.82
C ASP A 90 -10.83 -11.63 -12.83
N LYS A 91 -9.63 -11.88 -13.39
CA LYS A 91 -9.05 -11.09 -14.50
C LYS A 91 -9.53 -11.58 -15.86
N GLU A 92 -9.69 -12.88 -16.04
CA GLU A 92 -10.17 -13.47 -17.30
C GLU A 92 -11.68 -13.24 -17.50
N LEU A 93 -12.49 -13.38 -16.44
CA LEU A 93 -13.91 -12.99 -16.47
C LEU A 93 -14.08 -11.54 -16.92
N LYS A 94 -13.29 -10.62 -16.36
CA LYS A 94 -13.28 -9.19 -16.75
C LYS A 94 -12.83 -8.93 -18.19
N ARG A 95 -12.13 -9.86 -18.84
CA ARG A 95 -11.78 -9.78 -20.27
C ARG A 95 -12.91 -10.32 -21.13
N ILE A 96 -13.57 -11.39 -20.71
CA ILE A 96 -14.71 -12.00 -21.41
C ILE A 96 -15.92 -11.05 -21.39
N GLU A 97 -16.21 -10.40 -20.26
CA GLU A 97 -17.28 -9.39 -20.12
C GLU A 97 -17.15 -8.21 -21.10
N ARG A 98 -15.94 -7.94 -21.61
CA ARG A 98 -15.70 -6.86 -22.60
C ARG A 98 -16.02 -7.28 -24.03
N ARG A 99 -16.31 -8.55 -24.30
CA ARG A 99 -16.63 -9.05 -25.64
C ARG A 99 -18.11 -8.77 -25.95
N ARG A 100 -18.42 -8.30 -27.16
CA ARG A 100 -19.81 -8.06 -27.58
C ARG A 100 -20.69 -9.32 -27.47
N VAL A 101 -20.13 -10.47 -27.85
CA VAL A 101 -20.80 -11.78 -27.80
C VAL A 101 -21.25 -12.15 -26.38
N TYR A 102 -20.56 -11.66 -25.35
CA TYR A 102 -20.97 -11.86 -23.96
C TYR A 102 -22.30 -11.17 -23.65
N TRP A 103 -22.46 -9.92 -24.09
CA TRP A 103 -23.73 -9.20 -23.95
C TRP A 103 -24.85 -9.88 -24.73
N THR A 104 -24.55 -10.41 -25.93
CA THR A 104 -25.51 -11.20 -26.71
C THR A 104 -25.97 -12.46 -25.96
N ALA A 105 -25.03 -13.20 -25.36
CA ALA A 105 -25.36 -14.39 -24.57
C ALA A 105 -26.16 -14.04 -23.31
N GLN A 106 -25.79 -12.97 -22.62
CA GLN A 106 -26.51 -12.45 -21.47
C GLN A 106 -27.95 -12.07 -21.82
N GLN A 107 -28.18 -11.37 -22.94
CA GLN A 107 -29.53 -11.01 -23.40
C GLN A 107 -30.33 -12.26 -23.77
N THR A 108 -29.72 -13.21 -24.50
CA THR A 108 -30.38 -14.47 -24.87
C THR A 108 -30.78 -15.28 -23.62
N PHE A 109 -29.93 -15.27 -22.59
CA PHE A 109 -30.21 -15.92 -21.31
C PHE A 109 -31.33 -15.21 -20.52
N MET A 110 -31.34 -13.87 -20.51
CA MET A 110 -32.43 -13.09 -19.93
C MET A 110 -33.78 -13.40 -20.60
N GLU A 111 -33.81 -13.47 -21.94
CA GLU A 111 -35.01 -13.83 -22.70
C GLU A 111 -35.49 -15.25 -22.37
N TYR A 112 -34.57 -16.21 -22.21
CA TYR A 112 -34.92 -17.55 -21.75
C TYR A 112 -35.62 -17.51 -20.38
N LEU A 113 -35.00 -16.86 -19.39
CA LEU A 113 -35.56 -16.75 -18.04
C LEU A 113 -36.95 -16.07 -18.02
N HIS A 114 -37.13 -15.01 -18.80
CA HIS A 114 -38.40 -14.28 -18.82
C HIS A 114 -39.47 -14.96 -19.69
N VAL A 115 -39.15 -15.23 -20.96
CA VAL A 115 -40.13 -15.68 -21.96
C VAL A 115 -40.38 -17.18 -21.87
N THR A 116 -39.34 -17.98 -21.64
CA THR A 116 -39.49 -19.45 -21.60
C THR A 116 -39.88 -19.95 -20.22
N ARG A 117 -39.30 -19.35 -19.18
CA ARG A 117 -39.47 -19.80 -17.78
C ARG A 117 -40.49 -18.99 -16.99
N GLY A 118 -40.97 -17.87 -17.54
CA GLY A 118 -42.03 -17.08 -16.92
C GLY A 118 -41.60 -16.26 -15.70
N LEU A 119 -40.30 -16.08 -15.47
CA LEU A 119 -39.82 -15.22 -14.39
C LEU A 119 -40.17 -13.75 -14.68
N LEU A 120 -40.39 -12.96 -13.63
CA LEU A 120 -40.60 -11.53 -13.77
C LEU A 120 -39.40 -10.90 -14.49
N PHE A 121 -39.67 -9.96 -15.40
CA PHE A 121 -38.62 -9.32 -16.20
C PHE A 121 -37.49 -8.74 -15.33
N ALA A 122 -37.84 -8.10 -14.21
CA ALA A 122 -36.85 -7.53 -13.28
C ALA A 122 -35.92 -8.59 -12.65
N ASP A 123 -36.41 -9.80 -12.41
CA ASP A 123 -35.60 -10.89 -11.85
C ASP A 123 -34.75 -11.54 -12.94
N ALA A 124 -35.32 -11.80 -14.12
CA ALA A 124 -34.59 -12.31 -15.27
C ALA A 124 -33.44 -11.36 -15.68
N GLU A 125 -33.70 -10.05 -15.70
CA GLU A 125 -32.70 -9.02 -15.98
C GLU A 125 -31.62 -8.99 -14.89
N HIS A 126 -32.00 -9.07 -13.62
CA HIS A 126 -31.04 -9.08 -12.53
C HIS A 126 -30.15 -10.34 -12.54
N ILE A 127 -30.76 -11.53 -12.68
CA ILE A 127 -30.05 -12.82 -12.70
C ILE A 127 -29.03 -12.82 -13.83
N SER A 128 -29.47 -12.54 -15.06
CA SER A 128 -28.58 -12.50 -16.23
C SER A 128 -27.45 -11.47 -16.11
N LYS A 129 -27.71 -10.28 -15.52
CA LYS A 129 -26.70 -9.24 -15.33
C LYS A 129 -25.67 -9.55 -14.25
N HIS A 130 -26.04 -10.32 -13.24
CA HIS A 130 -25.22 -10.54 -12.05
C HIS A 130 -24.69 -11.97 -11.90
N SER A 131 -24.82 -12.82 -12.93
CA SER A 131 -24.24 -14.18 -12.97
C SER A 131 -23.13 -14.34 -14.04
N PRO A 132 -22.02 -13.58 -13.96
CA PRO A 132 -21.02 -13.57 -15.03
C PRO A 132 -20.24 -14.86 -15.24
N ALA A 133 -19.99 -15.63 -14.18
CA ALA A 133 -19.36 -16.94 -14.29
C ALA A 133 -20.30 -17.92 -14.99
N PHE A 134 -21.59 -17.90 -14.65
CA PHE A 134 -22.59 -18.73 -15.33
C PHE A 134 -22.73 -18.37 -16.82
N VAL A 135 -22.82 -17.08 -17.17
CA VAL A 135 -22.88 -16.66 -18.59
C VAL A 135 -21.61 -17.06 -19.34
N SER A 136 -20.44 -17.03 -18.68
CA SER A 136 -19.19 -17.50 -19.28
C SER A 136 -19.20 -19.01 -19.52
N LYS A 137 -19.72 -19.80 -18.57
CA LYS A 137 -19.93 -21.26 -18.73
C LYS A 137 -20.85 -21.56 -19.92
N LEU A 138 -21.95 -20.82 -20.09
CA LEU A 138 -22.83 -20.96 -21.25
C LEU A 138 -22.10 -20.69 -22.57
N LEU A 139 -21.27 -19.65 -22.63
CA LEU A 139 -20.48 -19.33 -23.82
C LEU A 139 -19.46 -20.42 -24.16
N ASP A 140 -18.84 -21.02 -23.15
CA ASP A 140 -17.89 -22.12 -23.33
C ASP A 140 -18.59 -23.37 -23.88
N GLU A 141 -19.83 -23.64 -23.48
CA GLU A 141 -20.64 -24.75 -24.02
C GLU A 141 -21.00 -24.58 -25.50
N VAL A 142 -21.08 -23.34 -26.00
CA VAL A 142 -21.37 -23.04 -27.41
C VAL A 142 -20.16 -22.51 -28.19
N LYS A 143 -18.95 -22.64 -27.64
CA LYS A 143 -17.73 -22.04 -28.22
C LYS A 143 -17.50 -22.46 -29.68
N ASP A 144 -17.74 -23.73 -30.00
CA ASP A 144 -17.52 -24.30 -31.34
C ASP A 144 -18.45 -23.67 -32.39
N ALA A 145 -19.67 -23.29 -31.99
CA ALA A 145 -20.62 -22.60 -32.86
C ALA A 145 -20.26 -21.12 -33.08
N ILE A 146 -19.47 -20.55 -32.17
CA ILE A 146 -19.07 -19.14 -32.14
C ILE A 146 -17.75 -18.91 -32.90
N GLU A 147 -16.91 -19.93 -33.06
CA GLU A 147 -15.64 -19.83 -33.79
C GLU A 147 -15.84 -19.42 -35.25
N ASP A 148 -14.94 -18.59 -35.77
CA ASP A 148 -15.01 -18.20 -37.18
C ASP A 148 -14.68 -19.43 -38.05
N PRO A 149 -15.41 -19.65 -39.15
CA PRO A 149 -15.15 -20.79 -40.02
C PRO A 149 -13.70 -20.72 -40.53
N VAL A 150 -13.01 -21.86 -40.50
CA VAL A 150 -11.62 -22.00 -40.97
C VAL A 150 -11.51 -21.48 -42.42
N GLU A 151 -10.47 -20.69 -42.70
CA GLU A 151 -10.22 -19.96 -43.96
C GLU A 151 -9.94 -20.86 -45.19
N GLY A 152 -10.76 -21.89 -45.45
CA GLY A 152 -10.54 -22.90 -46.48
C GLY A 152 -11.71 -23.18 -47.43
N GLY A 153 -12.77 -22.37 -47.41
CA GLY A 153 -13.92 -22.51 -48.33
C GLY A 153 -14.16 -21.26 -49.16
N GLU A 154 -14.49 -21.45 -50.45
CA GLU A 154 -14.71 -20.43 -51.50
C GLU A 154 -15.88 -19.46 -51.25
N GLU A 155 -15.94 -18.80 -50.10
CA GLU A 155 -16.87 -17.70 -49.88
C GLU A 155 -16.30 -16.65 -48.91
N VAL A 156 -15.11 -16.14 -49.23
CA VAL A 156 -14.61 -14.89 -48.61
C VAL A 156 -15.30 -13.70 -49.29
N VAL A 157 -16.60 -13.55 -49.04
CA VAL A 157 -17.25 -12.26 -49.24
C VAL A 157 -16.62 -11.31 -48.23
N PHE A 158 -16.04 -10.19 -48.70
CA PHE A 158 -15.54 -9.08 -47.87
C PHE A 158 -16.66 -8.53 -46.96
N ARG A 159 -16.98 -9.23 -45.88
CA ARG A 159 -17.87 -8.73 -44.83
C ARG A 159 -17.04 -7.76 -43.99
N SER A 160 -17.54 -6.53 -43.88
CA SER A 160 -17.00 -5.55 -42.95
C SER A 160 -16.87 -6.16 -41.55
N LYS A 161 -15.91 -5.68 -40.75
CA LYS A 161 -15.68 -6.14 -39.36
C LYS A 161 -16.98 -6.17 -38.53
N VAL A 162 -17.86 -5.20 -38.78
CA VAL A 162 -19.21 -5.10 -38.20
C VAL A 162 -20.08 -6.31 -38.58
N LYS A 163 -20.21 -6.63 -39.88
CA LYS A 163 -21.02 -7.77 -40.37
C LYS A 163 -20.49 -9.13 -39.89
N LYS A 164 -19.16 -9.29 -39.76
CA LYS A 164 -18.57 -10.51 -39.18
C LYS A 164 -18.97 -10.66 -37.70
N THR A 165 -18.93 -9.56 -36.94
CA THR A 165 -19.30 -9.55 -35.52
C THR A 165 -20.80 -9.84 -35.35
N GLU A 166 -21.68 -9.24 -36.15
CA GLU A 166 -23.13 -9.52 -36.11
C GLU A 166 -23.46 -10.98 -36.47
N ALA A 167 -22.77 -11.55 -37.47
CA ALA A 167 -22.94 -12.96 -37.80
C ALA A 167 -22.49 -13.88 -36.66
N ARG A 168 -21.44 -13.51 -35.92
CA ARG A 168 -21.00 -14.21 -34.71
C ARG A 168 -22.02 -14.12 -33.58
N ASP A 169 -22.57 -12.93 -33.33
CA ASP A 169 -23.64 -12.71 -32.35
C ASP A 169 -24.88 -13.57 -32.68
N GLN A 170 -25.32 -13.58 -33.94
CA GLN A 170 -26.44 -14.42 -34.38
C GLN A 170 -26.19 -15.92 -34.22
N ARG A 171 -24.97 -16.39 -34.49
CA ARG A 171 -24.59 -17.80 -34.27
C ARG A 171 -24.63 -18.14 -32.78
N ALA A 172 -24.11 -17.27 -31.92
CA ALA A 172 -24.17 -17.43 -30.47
C ALA A 172 -25.62 -17.52 -29.98
N THR A 173 -26.49 -16.58 -30.38
CA THR A 173 -27.92 -16.62 -30.01
C THR A 173 -28.60 -17.90 -30.48
N LYS A 174 -28.42 -18.31 -31.75
CA LYS A 174 -29.03 -19.55 -32.27
C LYS A 174 -28.55 -20.79 -31.52
N ALA A 175 -27.26 -20.87 -31.20
CA ALA A 175 -26.67 -21.98 -30.46
C ALA A 175 -27.21 -22.04 -29.03
N LEU A 176 -27.29 -20.90 -28.33
CA LEU A 176 -27.83 -20.81 -26.97
C LEU A 176 -29.33 -21.13 -26.92
N VAL A 177 -30.13 -20.60 -27.83
CA VAL A 177 -31.56 -20.95 -27.94
C VAL A 177 -31.73 -22.45 -28.16
N ARG A 178 -30.87 -23.07 -28.98
CA ARG A 178 -30.87 -24.52 -29.18
C ARG A 178 -30.45 -25.26 -27.90
N LEU A 179 -29.40 -24.80 -27.22
CA LEU A 179 -28.95 -25.35 -25.94
C LEU A 179 -30.10 -25.39 -24.93
N PHE A 180 -30.75 -24.25 -24.68
CA PHE A 180 -31.84 -24.13 -23.71
C PHE A 180 -33.07 -24.98 -24.03
N ARG A 181 -33.33 -25.28 -25.31
CA ARG A 181 -34.45 -26.13 -25.74
C ARG A 181 -34.21 -27.62 -25.47
N TYR A 182 -32.97 -28.07 -25.55
CA TYR A 182 -32.64 -29.50 -25.48
C TYR A 182 -31.88 -29.90 -24.21
N HIS A 183 -31.32 -28.94 -23.48
CA HIS A 183 -30.54 -29.14 -22.26
C HIS A 183 -31.08 -28.21 -21.17
N PRO A 184 -31.89 -28.74 -20.23
CA PRO A 184 -32.35 -27.97 -19.08
C PRO A 184 -31.17 -27.45 -18.27
N ILE A 185 -31.26 -26.19 -17.87
CA ILE A 185 -30.28 -25.54 -17.01
C ILE A 185 -30.76 -25.60 -15.56
N ASN A 186 -29.83 -25.82 -14.63
CA ASN A 186 -30.10 -25.60 -13.22
C ASN A 186 -30.15 -24.08 -12.94
N GLU A 187 -31.34 -23.52 -12.85
CA GLU A 187 -31.61 -22.08 -12.65
C GLU A 187 -31.15 -21.57 -11.28
N PHE A 188 -30.93 -22.46 -10.30
CA PHE A 188 -30.42 -22.08 -8.98
C PHE A 188 -28.95 -21.63 -9.03
N GLU A 189 -28.13 -22.16 -9.94
CA GLU A 189 -26.74 -21.72 -10.12
C GLU A 189 -26.65 -20.20 -10.43
N PRO A 190 -27.23 -19.70 -11.54
CA PRO A 190 -27.18 -18.27 -11.85
C PRO A 190 -27.95 -17.43 -10.85
N PHE A 191 -29.00 -17.95 -10.21
CA PHE A 191 -29.73 -17.25 -9.16
C PHE A 191 -28.84 -16.95 -7.95
N PHE A 192 -28.20 -17.98 -7.37
CA PHE A 192 -27.30 -17.81 -6.24
C PHE A 192 -26.10 -16.92 -6.59
N GLU A 193 -25.55 -17.07 -7.80
CA GLU A 193 -24.49 -16.19 -8.29
C GLU A 193 -24.95 -14.73 -8.34
N SER A 194 -26.15 -14.47 -8.87
CA SER A 194 -26.72 -13.12 -8.96
C SER A 194 -26.92 -12.46 -7.60
N MET A 195 -27.18 -13.26 -6.56
CA MET A 195 -27.30 -12.79 -5.18
C MET A 195 -25.95 -12.44 -4.53
N GLY A 196 -24.85 -12.66 -5.25
CA GLY A 196 -23.49 -12.32 -4.84
C GLY A 196 -22.70 -13.48 -4.20
N LEU A 197 -23.18 -14.73 -4.32
CA LEU A 197 -22.42 -15.92 -3.92
C LEU A 197 -21.47 -16.34 -5.04
N LYS A 198 -20.28 -16.81 -4.69
CA LYS A 198 -19.39 -17.42 -5.67
C LYS A 198 -19.76 -18.89 -5.94
N PRO A 199 -19.39 -19.47 -7.09
CA PRO A 199 -19.61 -20.90 -7.37
C PRO A 199 -19.23 -21.83 -6.23
N GLY A 200 -18.02 -21.70 -5.66
CA GLY A 200 -17.59 -22.51 -4.53
C GLY A 200 -18.39 -22.35 -3.23
N GLU A 201 -19.22 -21.31 -3.12
CA GLU A 201 -20.03 -21.03 -1.94
C GLU A 201 -21.46 -21.54 -2.04
N TYR A 202 -22.02 -21.71 -3.25
CA TYR A 202 -23.42 -22.09 -3.42
C TYR A 202 -23.63 -23.55 -3.81
N TYR A 203 -22.60 -24.30 -4.22
CA TYR A 203 -22.77 -25.71 -4.59
C TYR A 203 -23.42 -26.58 -3.51
N SER A 204 -23.15 -26.29 -2.22
CA SER A 204 -23.79 -26.98 -1.10
C SER A 204 -25.27 -26.64 -0.89
N PHE A 205 -25.74 -25.54 -1.50
CA PHE A 205 -27.12 -25.06 -1.39
C PHE A 205 -27.97 -25.40 -2.60
N LEU A 206 -27.39 -25.99 -3.65
CA LEU A 206 -28.16 -26.42 -4.81
C LEU A 206 -29.14 -27.53 -4.41
N PRO A 207 -30.44 -27.40 -4.73
CA PRO A 207 -31.40 -28.46 -4.53
C PRO A 207 -30.97 -29.72 -5.29
N ARG A 208 -31.25 -30.90 -4.73
CA ARG A 208 -30.93 -32.19 -5.36
C ARG A 208 -31.93 -32.58 -6.44
N ASP A 209 -33.20 -32.23 -6.22
CA ASP A 209 -34.33 -32.71 -7.02
C ASP A 209 -35.04 -31.60 -7.81
N LEU A 210 -34.56 -30.35 -7.70
CA LEU A 210 -35.13 -29.20 -8.42
C LEU A 210 -34.08 -28.57 -9.34
N MET A 211 -34.52 -28.23 -10.55
CA MET A 211 -33.70 -27.52 -11.53
C MET A 211 -34.24 -26.12 -11.85
N PHE A 212 -35.51 -25.85 -11.58
CA PHE A 212 -36.16 -24.60 -11.95
C PHE A 212 -36.57 -23.80 -10.73
N LEU A 213 -36.36 -22.48 -10.76
CA LEU A 213 -36.68 -21.58 -9.64
C LEU A 213 -38.18 -21.49 -9.39
N ALA A 214 -38.98 -21.60 -10.46
CA ALA A 214 -40.43 -21.58 -10.36
C ALA A 214 -40.98 -22.74 -9.51
N ASP A 215 -40.22 -23.83 -9.35
CA ASP A 215 -40.63 -24.98 -8.53
C ASP A 215 -40.37 -24.75 -7.03
N ASP A 216 -39.62 -23.71 -6.66
CA ASP A 216 -39.35 -23.31 -5.27
C ASP A 216 -39.93 -21.91 -4.98
N GLU A 217 -41.27 -21.85 -4.92
CA GLU A 217 -42.02 -20.62 -4.69
C GLU A 217 -41.59 -19.92 -3.39
N ARG A 218 -41.32 -20.68 -2.33
CA ARG A 218 -40.94 -20.15 -1.00
C ARG A 218 -39.61 -19.42 -1.01
N LEU A 219 -38.62 -19.97 -1.71
CA LEU A 219 -37.32 -19.32 -1.88
C LEU A 219 -37.49 -17.96 -2.58
N LEU A 220 -38.26 -17.93 -3.67
CA LEU A 220 -38.52 -16.70 -4.44
C LEU A 220 -39.32 -15.68 -3.64
N GLU A 221 -40.36 -16.10 -2.94
CA GLU A 221 -41.15 -15.22 -2.07
C GLU A 221 -40.29 -14.55 -0.99
N ASN A 222 -39.49 -15.33 -0.25
CA ASN A 222 -38.59 -14.80 0.77
C ASN A 222 -37.47 -13.92 0.17
N TYR A 223 -37.00 -14.24 -1.02
CA TYR A 223 -36.11 -13.35 -1.78
C TYR A 223 -36.80 -12.01 -2.11
N HIS A 224 -38.06 -12.05 -2.55
CA HIS A 224 -38.84 -10.84 -2.86
C HIS A 224 -39.15 -10.02 -1.62
N VAL A 225 -39.39 -10.64 -0.47
CA VAL A 225 -39.53 -9.94 0.82
C VAL A 225 -38.30 -9.05 1.06
N LEU A 226 -37.09 -9.58 0.91
CA LEU A 226 -35.87 -8.79 1.09
C LEU A 226 -35.71 -7.71 0.02
N CYS A 227 -36.02 -8.02 -1.24
CA CYS A 227 -35.99 -7.03 -2.32
C CYS A 227 -36.94 -5.85 -2.05
N ASN A 228 -38.19 -6.15 -1.68
CA ASN A 228 -39.23 -5.16 -1.40
C ASN A 228 -38.95 -4.38 -0.11
N TYR A 229 -38.26 -5.00 0.84
CA TYR A 229 -37.73 -4.31 2.01
C TYR A 229 -36.58 -3.35 1.65
N GLY A 230 -35.92 -3.51 0.50
CA GLY A 230 -34.89 -2.59 0.01
C GLY A 230 -33.46 -3.11 0.19
N PHE A 231 -33.28 -4.40 0.44
CA PHE A 231 -31.95 -5.01 0.42
C PHE A 231 -31.38 -4.99 -1.00
N MET A 232 -30.08 -4.72 -1.10
CA MET A 232 -29.39 -4.87 -2.38
C MET A 232 -29.39 -6.34 -2.78
N ARG A 233 -29.97 -6.65 -3.95
CA ARG A 233 -30.10 -8.02 -4.46
C ARG A 233 -28.77 -8.80 -4.47
N THR A 234 -27.68 -8.15 -4.88
CA THR A 234 -26.29 -8.69 -4.87
C THR A 234 -25.66 -8.88 -3.47
N LYS A 235 -26.42 -8.62 -2.40
CA LYS A 235 -26.01 -8.83 -1.01
C LYS A 235 -26.89 -9.85 -0.28
N ILE A 236 -28.01 -10.24 -0.88
CA ILE A 236 -28.93 -11.23 -0.30
C ILE A 236 -28.24 -12.59 -0.16
N GLY A 237 -27.30 -12.94 -1.04
CA GLY A 237 -26.62 -14.23 -1.00
C GLY A 237 -25.89 -14.47 0.33
N LYS A 238 -25.28 -13.41 0.91
CA LYS A 238 -24.65 -13.51 2.23
C LYS A 238 -25.69 -13.76 3.34
N ILE A 239 -26.88 -13.18 3.22
CA ILE A 239 -27.99 -13.39 4.16
C ILE A 239 -28.48 -14.84 4.03
N TYR A 240 -28.71 -15.29 2.80
CA TYR A 240 -29.07 -16.68 2.50
C TYR A 240 -28.08 -17.68 3.10
N LYS A 241 -26.77 -17.47 2.89
CA LYS A 241 -25.73 -18.36 3.41
C LYS A 241 -25.75 -18.51 4.93
N ALA A 242 -26.09 -17.45 5.66
CA ALA A 242 -26.12 -17.43 7.12
C ALA A 242 -27.46 -17.92 7.70
N ALA A 243 -28.54 -17.79 6.93
CA ALA A 243 -29.90 -18.04 7.39
C ALA A 243 -30.74 -18.82 6.36
N ALA A 244 -30.15 -19.83 5.70
CA ALA A 244 -30.78 -20.56 4.60
C ALA A 244 -32.12 -21.18 5.01
N GLU A 245 -32.19 -21.72 6.23
CA GLU A 245 -33.41 -22.32 6.80
C GLU A 245 -34.58 -21.33 6.85
N LEU A 246 -34.33 -20.02 6.97
CA LEU A 246 -35.39 -19.00 6.96
C LEU A 246 -36.04 -18.83 5.59
N PHE A 247 -35.32 -19.09 4.52
CA PHE A 247 -35.88 -18.99 3.16
C PHE A 247 -36.79 -20.17 2.81
N SER A 248 -36.65 -21.29 3.53
CA SER A 248 -37.52 -22.46 3.44
C SER A 248 -38.58 -22.51 4.55
N SER A 249 -38.52 -21.59 5.51
CA SER A 249 -39.47 -21.50 6.63
C SER A 249 -40.85 -21.02 6.17
N GLY A 250 -41.86 -21.25 7.01
CA GLY A 250 -43.26 -20.92 6.70
C GLY A 250 -43.51 -19.42 6.46
N ASP A 251 -44.68 -19.14 5.90
CA ASP A 251 -45.08 -17.81 5.46
C ASP A 251 -44.95 -16.77 6.58
N ASN A 252 -44.54 -15.55 6.21
CA ASN A 252 -44.41 -14.38 7.09
C ASN A 252 -43.33 -14.46 8.19
N VAL A 253 -42.49 -15.50 8.27
CA VAL A 253 -41.42 -15.56 9.27
C VAL A 253 -40.39 -14.45 9.04
N LEU A 254 -39.87 -14.30 7.82
CA LEU A 254 -38.85 -13.30 7.50
C LEU A 254 -39.35 -11.86 7.65
N PRO A 255 -40.54 -11.47 7.13
CA PRO A 255 -41.15 -10.17 7.43
C PRO A 255 -41.27 -9.90 8.92
N SER A 256 -41.77 -10.88 9.70
CA SER A 256 -41.93 -10.72 11.16
C SER A 256 -40.60 -10.47 11.87
N LYS A 257 -39.52 -11.12 11.44
CA LYS A 257 -38.17 -10.89 11.97
C LYS A 257 -37.65 -9.49 11.65
N LEU A 258 -37.93 -8.98 10.45
CA LEU A 258 -37.56 -7.61 10.08
C LEU A 258 -38.37 -6.58 10.87
N SER A 259 -39.68 -6.78 11.01
CA SER A 259 -40.54 -5.93 11.84
C SER A 259 -40.10 -5.94 13.30
N ALA A 260 -39.73 -7.09 13.85
CA ALA A 260 -39.20 -7.18 15.21
C ALA A 260 -37.93 -6.33 15.43
N LEU A 261 -37.10 -6.16 14.39
CA LEU A 261 -35.96 -5.24 14.47
C LEU A 261 -36.40 -3.76 14.41
N GLU A 262 -37.43 -3.44 13.65
CA GLU A 262 -38.01 -2.09 13.65
C GLU A 262 -38.67 -1.75 15.01
N ASP A 263 -39.37 -2.71 15.62
CA ASP A 263 -39.98 -2.58 16.94
C ASP A 263 -38.94 -2.36 18.05
N LEU A 264 -37.70 -2.78 17.82
CA LEU A 264 -36.56 -2.45 18.68
C LEU A 264 -36.07 -1.00 18.50
N GLY A 265 -36.69 -0.19 17.65
CA GLY A 265 -36.37 1.22 17.46
C GLY A 265 -35.33 1.50 16.38
N PHE A 266 -35.08 0.56 15.47
CA PHE A 266 -34.23 0.78 14.30
C PHE A 266 -35.05 1.30 13.12
N SER A 267 -34.53 2.28 12.38
CA SER A 267 -35.11 2.63 11.09
C SER A 267 -34.89 1.50 10.08
N LYS A 268 -35.78 1.41 9.09
CA LYS A 268 -35.65 0.50 7.95
C LYS A 268 -34.24 0.55 7.31
N THR A 269 -33.64 1.74 7.21
CA THR A 269 -32.29 1.89 6.66
C THR A 269 -31.20 1.26 7.53
N THR A 270 -31.36 1.33 8.86
CA THR A 270 -30.45 0.70 9.83
C THR A 270 -30.63 -0.80 9.83
N VAL A 271 -31.87 -1.31 9.77
CA VAL A 271 -32.16 -2.75 9.66
C VAL A 271 -31.48 -3.34 8.42
N ILE A 272 -31.58 -2.69 7.26
CA ILE A 272 -30.90 -3.14 6.03
C ILE A 272 -29.39 -3.27 6.25
N LYS A 273 -28.74 -2.24 6.82
CA LYS A 273 -27.30 -2.28 7.09
C LYS A 273 -26.95 -3.36 8.11
N LEU A 274 -27.74 -3.46 9.17
CA LEU A 274 -27.55 -4.39 10.28
C LEU A 274 -27.60 -5.84 9.81
N VAL A 275 -28.69 -6.24 9.15
CA VAL A 275 -28.88 -7.59 8.60
C VAL A 275 -27.83 -7.91 7.54
N THR A 276 -27.48 -6.96 6.66
CA THR A 276 -26.46 -7.23 5.64
C THR A 276 -25.06 -7.44 6.24
N SER A 277 -24.73 -6.69 7.29
CA SER A 277 -23.44 -6.79 7.98
C SER A 277 -23.34 -8.01 8.90
N CYS A 278 -24.42 -8.36 9.60
CA CYS A 278 -24.52 -9.49 10.52
C CYS A 278 -25.86 -10.22 10.29
N PRO A 279 -25.94 -11.13 9.32
CA PRO A 279 -27.21 -11.77 8.98
C PRO A 279 -27.67 -12.81 10.01
N ASP A 280 -26.76 -13.33 10.84
CA ASP A 280 -27.06 -14.30 11.91
C ASP A 280 -28.12 -13.77 12.90
N ILE A 281 -28.30 -12.44 12.96
CA ILE A 281 -29.32 -11.80 13.81
C ILE A 281 -30.75 -12.26 13.49
N LEU A 282 -31.00 -12.76 12.27
CA LEU A 282 -32.32 -13.22 11.86
C LEU A 282 -32.69 -14.57 12.50
N VAL A 283 -31.69 -15.40 12.82
CA VAL A 283 -31.87 -16.78 13.32
C VAL A 283 -31.64 -16.87 14.83
N CYS A 284 -30.85 -15.96 15.40
CA CYS A 284 -30.52 -15.98 16.82
C CYS A 284 -31.65 -15.45 17.73
N ASP A 285 -31.49 -15.67 19.03
CA ASP A 285 -32.22 -14.92 20.05
C ASP A 285 -31.72 -13.47 20.13
N LEU A 286 -32.58 -12.53 19.74
CA LEU A 286 -32.30 -11.09 19.75
C LEU A 286 -31.90 -10.60 21.15
N ASN A 287 -32.49 -11.13 22.22
CA ASN A 287 -32.15 -10.71 23.59
C ASN A 287 -30.73 -11.15 23.97
N ALA A 288 -30.29 -12.30 23.49
CA ALA A 288 -28.95 -12.81 23.72
C ALA A 288 -27.87 -12.07 22.90
N GLU A 289 -28.17 -11.70 21.64
CA GLU A 289 -27.25 -10.94 20.77
C GLU A 289 -27.16 -9.46 21.12
N PHE A 290 -28.29 -8.83 21.43
CA PHE A 290 -28.41 -7.39 21.62
C PHE A 290 -28.35 -6.93 23.08
N LYS A 291 -27.58 -7.64 23.92
CA LYS A 291 -27.31 -7.19 25.31
C LYS A 291 -26.73 -5.77 25.39
N ILE A 292 -26.04 -5.33 24.34
CA ILE A 292 -25.54 -3.97 24.25
C ILE A 292 -26.64 -2.91 24.11
N MET A 293 -27.86 -3.26 23.67
CA MET A 293 -28.95 -2.29 23.51
C MET A 293 -29.37 -1.69 24.83
N GLN A 294 -29.50 -2.51 25.88
CA GLN A 294 -29.77 -2.01 27.23
C GLN A 294 -28.69 -1.00 27.67
N TRP A 295 -27.44 -1.24 27.31
CA TRP A 295 -26.36 -0.30 27.61
C TRP A 295 -26.48 1.01 26.81
N LEU A 296 -26.86 0.94 25.54
CA LEU A 296 -27.07 2.14 24.71
C LEU A 296 -28.20 2.99 25.26
N ASP A 297 -29.31 2.35 25.64
CA ASP A 297 -30.45 3.02 26.27
C ASP A 297 -30.03 3.69 27.58
N ASP A 298 -29.31 2.95 28.44
CA ASP A 298 -28.74 3.44 29.71
C ASP A 298 -27.76 4.61 29.52
N ALA A 299 -27.04 4.66 28.41
CA ALA A 299 -26.10 5.72 28.05
C ALA A 299 -26.79 6.90 27.31
N GLY A 300 -28.09 6.81 27.05
CA GLY A 300 -28.87 7.78 26.28
C GLY A 300 -28.48 7.87 24.80
N ILE A 301 -27.93 6.79 24.22
CA ILE A 301 -27.57 6.73 22.80
C ILE A 301 -28.77 6.13 22.05
N PRO A 302 -29.39 6.88 21.11
CA PRO A 302 -30.48 6.34 20.31
C PRO A 302 -30.04 5.10 19.54
N ARG A 303 -30.85 4.03 19.53
CA ARG A 303 -30.48 2.77 18.87
C ARG A 303 -30.17 2.97 17.37
N ASP A 304 -30.97 3.77 16.68
CA ASP A 304 -30.77 4.10 15.26
C ASP A 304 -29.49 4.90 14.97
N TRP A 305 -28.92 5.59 15.96
CA TRP A 305 -27.68 6.38 15.82
C TRP A 305 -26.51 5.51 15.31
N ILE A 306 -26.43 4.24 15.74
CA ILE A 306 -25.38 3.31 15.29
C ILE A 306 -25.48 3.05 13.78
N GLY A 307 -26.69 3.07 13.22
CA GLY A 307 -26.94 2.86 11.80
C GLY A 307 -26.24 3.87 10.89
N GLN A 308 -25.89 5.05 11.40
CA GLN A 308 -25.11 6.06 10.68
C GLN A 308 -23.67 5.59 10.39
N PHE A 309 -23.13 4.72 11.26
CA PHE A 309 -21.74 4.25 11.21
C PHE A 309 -21.60 2.80 10.73
N LEU A 310 -22.69 2.04 10.68
CA LEU A 310 -22.69 0.69 10.11
C LEU A 310 -22.34 0.74 8.62
N SER A 311 -21.46 -0.17 8.21
CA SER A 311 -21.08 -0.37 6.82
C SER A 311 -21.44 -1.78 6.37
N VAL A 312 -22.20 -1.87 5.28
CA VAL A 312 -22.55 -3.11 4.57
C VAL A 312 -21.32 -3.96 4.17
N ARG A 313 -20.14 -3.33 4.09
CA ARG A 313 -18.88 -4.02 3.74
C ARG A 313 -18.15 -4.62 4.94
N LYS A 314 -18.53 -4.24 6.15
CA LYS A 314 -17.93 -4.73 7.40
C LYS A 314 -18.89 -5.71 8.07
N SER A 315 -18.33 -6.62 8.86
CA SER A 315 -19.06 -7.47 9.79
C SER A 315 -18.86 -7.00 11.22
N TYR A 316 -19.87 -7.23 12.05
CA TYR A 316 -19.93 -6.75 13.42
C TYR A 316 -20.37 -7.91 14.33
N ASN A 317 -19.72 -8.04 15.48
CA ASN A 317 -20.03 -9.02 16.50
C ASN A 317 -20.56 -8.31 17.75
N TRP A 318 -21.89 -8.26 17.85
CA TRP A 318 -22.61 -7.51 18.89
C TRP A 318 -22.37 -8.08 20.30
N LYS A 319 -22.24 -9.41 20.40
CA LYS A 319 -21.80 -10.10 21.63
C LYS A 319 -20.46 -9.59 22.16
N LYS A 320 -19.49 -9.32 21.29
CA LYS A 320 -18.18 -8.76 21.70
C LYS A 320 -18.24 -7.26 21.98
N MET A 321 -19.09 -6.53 21.28
CA MET A 321 -19.25 -5.09 21.50
C MET A 321 -19.65 -4.75 22.93
N VAL A 322 -20.39 -5.62 23.63
CA VAL A 322 -20.77 -5.42 25.06
C VAL A 322 -19.56 -5.36 26.00
N GLU A 323 -18.42 -5.93 25.61
CA GLU A 323 -17.19 -5.90 26.41
C GLU A 323 -16.61 -4.48 26.51
N VAL A 324 -16.84 -3.64 25.50
CA VAL A 324 -16.33 -2.26 25.43
C VAL A 324 -16.88 -1.39 26.57
N PRO A 325 -18.21 -1.24 26.73
CA PRO A 325 -18.74 -0.46 27.84
C PRO A 325 -18.43 -1.09 29.21
N GLN A 326 -18.46 -2.42 29.33
CA GLN A 326 -18.06 -3.10 30.57
C GLN A 326 -16.61 -2.76 30.95
N PHE A 327 -15.70 -2.71 29.98
CA PHE A 327 -14.33 -2.30 30.18
C PHE A 327 -14.23 -0.86 30.70
N PHE A 328 -14.96 0.09 30.13
CA PHE A 328 -14.92 1.47 30.61
C PHE A 328 -15.53 1.64 32.00
N THR A 329 -16.58 0.89 32.34
CA THR A 329 -17.11 0.81 33.71
C THR A 329 -16.05 0.27 34.67
N GLU A 330 -15.34 -0.81 34.31
CA GLU A 330 -14.23 -1.34 35.10
C GLU A 330 -13.08 -0.33 35.26
N LEU A 331 -12.89 0.54 34.26
CA LEU A 331 -11.89 1.59 34.26
C LEU A 331 -12.29 2.80 35.14
N GLY A 332 -13.57 2.94 35.46
CA GLY A 332 -14.11 3.94 36.38
C GLY A 332 -14.91 5.06 35.72
N PHE A 333 -15.28 4.90 34.45
CA PHE A 333 -16.22 5.82 33.81
C PHE A 333 -17.65 5.53 34.30
N ASP A 334 -18.43 6.59 34.47
CA ASP A 334 -19.87 6.52 34.68
C ASP A 334 -20.60 6.32 33.35
N LYS A 335 -21.89 5.97 33.42
CA LYS A 335 -22.68 5.66 32.22
C LYS A 335 -22.69 6.81 31.22
N GLU A 336 -22.82 8.04 31.70
CA GLU A 336 -22.82 9.25 30.88
C GLU A 336 -21.45 9.51 30.22
N GLY A 337 -20.36 9.36 30.96
CA GLY A 337 -19.00 9.50 30.44
C GLY A 337 -18.69 8.47 29.35
N ILE A 338 -19.13 7.22 29.51
CA ILE A 338 -19.00 6.21 28.44
C ILE A 338 -19.84 6.60 27.23
N GLY A 339 -21.07 7.07 27.44
CA GLY A 339 -21.94 7.57 26.37
C GLY A 339 -21.27 8.68 25.56
N ASN A 340 -20.67 9.66 26.24
CA ASN A 340 -19.93 10.75 25.62
C ASN A 340 -18.69 10.27 24.85
N LEU A 341 -17.95 9.32 25.42
CA LEU A 341 -16.77 8.73 24.78
C LEU A 341 -17.14 8.03 23.46
N ILE A 342 -18.20 7.22 23.45
CA ILE A 342 -18.65 6.48 22.27
C ILE A 342 -19.26 7.43 21.24
N ARG A 343 -20.00 8.47 21.64
CA ARG A 343 -20.49 9.50 20.71
C ARG A 343 -19.35 10.22 19.99
N GLN A 344 -18.27 10.51 20.70
CA GLN A 344 -17.08 11.14 20.11
C GLN A 344 -16.24 10.18 19.26
N ASN A 345 -16.18 8.90 19.66
CA ASN A 345 -15.37 7.87 19.00
C ASN A 345 -16.19 6.58 18.78
N PRO A 346 -17.12 6.55 17.79
CA PRO A 346 -17.98 5.39 17.55
C PRO A 346 -17.19 4.14 17.13
N ASP A 347 -16.00 4.34 16.59
CA ASP A 347 -15.09 3.31 16.15
C ASP A 347 -14.48 2.49 17.30
N PHE A 348 -14.51 2.98 18.54
CA PHE A 348 -14.21 2.17 19.72
C PHE A 348 -15.12 0.96 19.83
N LEU A 349 -16.39 1.12 19.45
CA LEU A 349 -17.35 0.03 19.45
C LEU A 349 -17.29 -0.76 18.14
N LEU A 350 -17.26 -0.04 17.02
CA LEU A 350 -17.55 -0.62 15.71
C LEU A 350 -16.33 -1.23 15.03
N ASP A 351 -15.13 -0.67 15.19
CA ASP A 351 -13.97 -1.13 14.41
C ASP A 351 -13.41 -2.44 14.96
N GLY A 352 -13.56 -3.50 14.15
CA GLY A 352 -13.28 -4.86 14.58
C GLY A 352 -14.13 -5.31 15.78
N SER A 353 -15.29 -4.68 16.02
CA SER A 353 -16.15 -4.94 17.19
C SER A 353 -15.42 -4.80 18.53
N GLY A 354 -14.73 -3.67 18.73
CA GLY A 354 -13.91 -3.38 19.92
C GLY A 354 -12.46 -3.84 19.83
N LYS A 355 -12.11 -4.66 18.84
CA LYS A 355 -10.74 -5.22 18.71
C LYS A 355 -9.65 -4.16 18.64
N GLU A 356 -9.86 -3.08 17.88
CA GLU A 356 -8.85 -2.02 17.72
C GLU A 356 -8.68 -1.21 19.01
N LEU A 357 -9.76 -0.94 19.75
CA LEU A 357 -9.68 -0.35 21.09
C LEU A 357 -8.84 -1.23 22.01
N PHE A 358 -9.16 -2.53 22.10
CA PHE A 358 -8.42 -3.44 22.98
C PHE A 358 -6.97 -3.66 22.55
N ARG A 359 -6.64 -3.48 21.27
CA ARG A 359 -5.26 -3.44 20.78
C ARG A 359 -4.51 -2.22 21.34
N ALA A 360 -5.13 -1.04 21.33
CA ALA A 360 -4.56 0.16 21.96
C ALA A 360 -4.34 -0.04 23.46
N VAL A 361 -5.36 -0.57 24.17
CA VAL A 361 -5.27 -0.90 25.60
C VAL A 361 -4.12 -1.86 25.86
N THR A 362 -3.96 -2.90 25.02
CA THR A 362 -2.88 -3.89 25.17
C THR A 362 -1.49 -3.24 25.03
N ILE A 363 -1.31 -2.32 24.09
CA ILE A 363 -0.03 -1.60 23.93
C ILE A 363 0.27 -0.77 25.19
N MET A 364 -0.73 -0.07 25.72
CA MET A 364 -0.59 0.72 26.95
C MET A 364 -0.28 -0.13 28.18
N LEU A 365 -0.98 -1.26 28.34
CA LEU A 365 -0.68 -2.21 29.42
C LEU A 365 0.74 -2.76 29.31
N LYS A 366 1.22 -3.09 28.10
CA LYS A 366 2.61 -3.52 27.86
C LYS A 366 3.64 -2.42 28.15
N ALA A 367 3.25 -1.15 28.00
CA ALA A 367 4.08 0.00 28.39
C ALA A 367 4.09 0.24 29.90
N GLY A 368 3.32 -0.52 30.69
CA GLY A 368 3.21 -0.39 32.14
C GLY A 368 2.13 0.59 32.61
N SER A 369 1.19 0.98 31.74
CA SER A 369 0.08 1.84 32.14
C SER A 369 -0.87 1.11 33.09
N GLY A 370 -1.05 1.66 34.29
CA GLY A 370 -2.08 1.21 35.22
C GLY A 370 -3.48 1.73 34.86
N LYS A 371 -4.47 1.35 35.68
CA LYS A 371 -5.87 1.79 35.53
C LYS A 371 -6.03 3.31 35.41
N LYS A 372 -5.34 4.09 36.27
CA LYS A 372 -5.39 5.57 36.24
C LYS A 372 -4.80 6.15 34.94
N GLY A 373 -3.73 5.56 34.42
CA GLY A 373 -3.12 6.00 33.16
C GLY A 373 -4.03 5.78 31.97
N LEU A 374 -4.66 4.61 31.89
CA LEU A 374 -5.68 4.31 30.88
C LEU A 374 -6.89 5.24 31.00
N PHE A 375 -7.39 5.49 32.21
CA PHE A 375 -8.51 6.40 32.43
C PHE A 375 -8.22 7.79 31.87
N ASN A 376 -7.06 8.37 32.21
CA ASN A 376 -6.63 9.68 31.72
C ASN A 376 -6.45 9.71 30.20
N LEU A 377 -5.94 8.63 29.60
CA LEU A 377 -5.77 8.52 28.15
C LEU A 377 -7.12 8.61 27.42
N PHE A 378 -8.13 7.88 27.90
CA PHE A 378 -9.44 7.88 27.25
C PHE A 378 -10.26 9.12 27.56
N LEU A 379 -10.08 9.71 28.75
CA LEU A 379 -10.72 10.99 29.09
C LEU A 379 -10.27 12.12 28.16
N GLY A 380 -9.00 12.14 27.78
CA GLY A 380 -8.40 13.09 26.84
C GLY A 380 -7.97 12.45 25.52
N PHE A 381 -8.79 11.55 24.98
CA PHE A 381 -8.43 10.81 23.77
C PHE A 381 -8.24 11.76 22.58
N PRO A 382 -7.15 11.65 21.81
CA PRO A 382 -6.91 12.54 20.68
C PRO A 382 -7.95 12.33 19.58
N ASP A 383 -8.20 13.37 18.79
CA ASP A 383 -9.18 13.36 17.69
C ASP A 383 -8.69 12.55 16.47
N VAL A 384 -8.61 11.23 16.65
CA VAL A 384 -8.16 10.28 15.64
C VAL A 384 -8.89 8.94 15.81
N PRO A 385 -9.18 8.20 14.72
CA PRO A 385 -9.73 6.86 14.84
C PRO A 385 -8.79 5.92 15.62
N ALA A 386 -9.33 5.03 16.45
CA ALA A 386 -8.64 4.06 17.30
C ALA A 386 -7.64 3.18 16.54
N ARG A 387 -8.01 2.75 15.32
CA ARG A 387 -7.12 2.00 14.43
C ARG A 387 -5.90 2.81 14.03
N ASN A 388 -6.10 4.10 13.74
CA ASN A 388 -5.02 5.01 13.39
C ASN A 388 -4.16 5.33 14.63
N PHE A 389 -4.79 5.57 15.77
CA PHE A 389 -4.11 5.78 17.05
C PHE A 389 -3.13 4.65 17.36
N THR A 390 -3.60 3.40 17.26
CA THR A 390 -2.77 2.20 17.47
C THR A 390 -1.60 2.14 16.47
N ARG A 391 -1.87 2.35 15.19
CA ARG A 391 -0.83 2.37 14.13
C ARG A 391 0.20 3.47 14.34
N ASN A 392 -0.23 4.64 14.82
CA ASN A 392 0.63 5.78 15.07
C ASN A 392 1.56 5.50 16.26
N ILE A 393 1.04 4.95 17.37
CA ILE A 393 1.87 4.51 18.50
C ILE A 393 2.90 3.48 18.06
N GLN A 394 2.51 2.47 17.26
CA GLN A 394 3.44 1.47 16.73
C GLN A 394 4.54 2.10 15.87
N SER A 395 4.19 3.06 15.02
CA SER A 395 5.16 3.81 14.22
C SER A 395 6.13 4.62 15.10
N GLY A 396 5.64 5.19 16.19
CA GLY A 396 6.45 5.90 17.17
C GLY A 396 7.40 4.99 17.93
N ILE A 397 6.94 3.83 18.39
CA ILE A 397 7.78 2.80 19.03
C ILE A 397 8.91 2.36 18.09
N LEU A 398 8.59 2.09 16.83
CA LEU A 398 9.59 1.73 15.81
C LEU A 398 10.60 2.86 15.57
N LEU A 399 10.16 4.12 15.58
CA LEU A 399 11.06 5.27 15.49
C LEU A 399 12.04 5.27 16.66
N LEU A 400 11.56 5.16 17.90
CA LEU A 400 12.39 5.19 19.10
C LEU A 400 13.39 4.02 19.15
N ALA A 401 12.95 2.82 18.79
CA ALA A 401 13.80 1.65 18.68
C ALA A 401 14.92 1.85 17.64
N ASN A 402 14.59 2.40 16.46
CA ASN A 402 15.58 2.66 15.40
C ASN A 402 16.60 3.76 15.77
N ILE A 403 16.21 4.69 16.65
CA ILE A 403 17.08 5.71 17.22
C ILE A 403 17.98 5.12 18.34
N GLY A 404 17.67 3.91 18.82
CA GLY A 404 18.48 3.21 19.83
C GLY A 404 18.08 3.54 21.28
N ALA A 405 16.82 3.93 21.52
CA ALA A 405 16.29 3.98 22.87
C ALA A 405 16.16 2.56 23.45
N SER A 406 16.42 2.39 24.75
CA SER A 406 16.22 1.09 25.42
C SER A 406 14.74 0.73 25.53
N ASP A 407 14.44 -0.56 25.66
CA ASP A 407 13.06 -1.02 25.81
C ASP A 407 12.37 -0.40 27.05
N GLU A 408 13.10 -0.22 28.14
CA GLU A 408 12.61 0.45 29.36
C GLU A 408 12.29 1.93 29.11
N ASP A 409 13.18 2.65 28.44
CA ASP A 409 12.97 4.05 28.07
C ASP A 409 11.76 4.21 27.13
N ILE A 410 11.61 3.30 26.16
CA ILE A 410 10.45 3.28 25.23
C ILE A 410 9.15 3.07 26.01
N LYS A 411 9.10 2.11 26.95
CA LYS A 411 7.90 1.85 27.76
C LYS A 411 7.52 3.07 28.58
N GLN A 412 8.48 3.67 29.29
CA GLN A 412 8.23 4.89 30.08
C GLN A 412 7.75 6.03 29.20
N PHE A 413 8.37 6.22 28.04
CA PHE A 413 7.99 7.27 27.10
C PHE A 413 6.57 7.07 26.54
N VAL A 414 6.22 5.85 26.13
CA VAL A 414 4.87 5.51 25.63
C VAL A 414 3.84 5.72 26.72
N ASN A 415 4.10 5.26 27.95
CA ASN A 415 3.20 5.42 29.09
C ASN A 415 2.89 6.89 29.38
N ALA A 416 3.90 7.76 29.31
CA ALA A 416 3.75 9.20 29.57
C ALA A 416 3.16 9.99 28.38
N ASN A 417 3.42 9.59 27.14
CA ASN A 417 3.15 10.40 25.93
C ASN A 417 2.26 9.72 24.88
N ALA A 418 1.47 8.72 25.26
CA ALA A 418 0.62 7.95 24.34
C ALA A 418 -0.33 8.81 23.49
N SER A 419 -0.93 9.85 24.07
CA SER A 419 -1.83 10.76 23.33
C SER A 419 -1.09 11.45 22.19
N ILE A 420 0.14 11.94 22.43
CA ILE A 420 0.98 12.60 21.40
C ILE A 420 1.40 11.58 20.33
N LEU A 421 1.88 10.40 20.74
CA LEU A 421 2.31 9.34 19.82
C LEU A 421 1.17 8.82 18.93
N GLY A 422 -0.03 8.74 19.49
CA GLY A 422 -1.21 8.26 18.78
C GLY A 422 -1.87 9.30 17.89
N SER A 423 -1.63 10.60 18.13
CA SER A 423 -2.26 11.70 17.38
C SER A 423 -1.85 11.74 15.90
N ALA A 424 -0.63 11.34 15.55
CA ALA A 424 -0.16 11.43 14.17
C ALA A 424 0.96 10.44 13.82
N ARG A 425 1.00 10.05 12.55
CA ARG A 425 2.03 9.13 12.03
C ARG A 425 3.35 9.86 11.83
N VAL A 426 4.40 9.40 12.51
CA VAL A 426 5.77 9.91 12.37
C VAL A 426 6.47 9.37 11.11
N LYS A 427 7.40 10.14 10.56
CA LYS A 427 8.29 9.70 9.47
C LYS A 427 9.28 8.62 9.95
N ALA A 428 9.86 7.89 9.01
CA ALA A 428 10.91 6.91 9.32
C ALA A 428 12.16 7.58 9.91
N ALA A 429 12.85 6.89 10.82
CA ALA A 429 14.04 7.40 11.53
C ALA A 429 15.09 7.96 10.55
N ASN A 430 15.41 7.22 9.49
CA ASN A 430 16.40 7.65 8.50
C ASN A 430 16.01 8.95 7.81
N SER A 431 14.71 9.15 7.51
CA SER A 431 14.23 10.38 6.89
C SER A 431 14.33 11.57 7.84
N ILE A 432 14.08 11.36 9.14
CA ILE A 432 14.19 12.43 10.14
C ILE A 432 15.66 12.80 10.35
N LEU A 433 16.53 11.80 10.51
CA LEU A 433 17.97 12.00 10.72
C LEU A 433 18.63 12.74 9.54
N THR A 434 18.30 12.38 8.30
CA THR A 434 18.84 13.07 7.12
C THR A 434 18.33 14.50 6.98
N ASN A 435 17.03 14.72 7.18
CA ASN A 435 16.44 16.06 7.06
C ASN A 435 16.94 17.01 8.15
N LEU A 436 17.03 16.54 9.40
CA LEU A 436 17.54 17.35 10.51
C LEU A 436 19.07 17.45 10.51
N SER A 437 19.77 16.54 9.82
CA SER A 437 21.24 16.38 9.86
C SER A 437 21.74 16.15 11.30
N VAL A 438 21.07 15.26 12.02
CA VAL A 438 21.30 14.99 13.45
C VAL A 438 21.63 13.52 13.67
N GLY A 439 22.52 13.23 14.63
CA GLY A 439 22.82 11.85 15.06
C GLY A 439 21.72 11.26 15.95
N LYS A 440 21.66 9.92 16.02
CA LYS A 440 20.62 9.19 16.77
C LYS A 440 20.48 9.65 18.23
N THR A 441 21.60 9.75 18.95
CA THR A 441 21.63 10.14 20.37
C THR A 441 21.09 11.55 20.62
N ARG A 442 21.41 12.51 19.73
CA ARG A 442 20.90 13.88 19.83
C ARG A 442 19.40 13.93 19.53
N LEU A 443 18.92 13.16 18.56
CA LEU A 443 17.49 13.09 18.27
C LEU A 443 16.71 12.48 19.44
N TRP A 444 17.23 11.43 20.08
CA TRP A 444 16.64 10.87 21.29
C TRP A 444 16.55 11.91 22.42
N LYS A 445 17.63 12.64 22.69
CA LYS A 445 17.65 13.69 23.72
C LYS A 445 16.58 14.76 23.48
N ILE A 446 16.47 15.24 22.25
CA ILE A 446 15.46 16.23 21.86
C ILE A 446 14.04 15.70 22.10
N ILE A 447 13.76 14.46 21.68
CA ILE A 447 12.43 13.84 21.85
C ILE A 447 12.12 13.60 23.34
N LYS A 448 13.13 13.21 24.13
CA LYS A 448 12.99 12.96 25.58
C LYS A 448 12.72 14.25 26.35
N GLU A 449 13.39 15.35 26.00
CA GLU A 449 13.22 16.67 26.63
C GLU A 449 11.89 17.33 26.21
N GLU A 450 11.52 17.26 24.93
CA GLU A 450 10.30 17.88 24.42
C GLU A 450 9.50 16.93 23.50
N PRO A 451 8.65 16.04 24.06
CA PRO A 451 7.89 15.04 23.30
C PRO A 451 6.98 15.63 22.22
N ARG A 452 6.49 16.85 22.42
CA ARG A 452 5.63 17.57 21.46
C ARG A 452 6.35 17.85 20.13
N GLN A 453 7.69 17.85 20.09
CA GLN A 453 8.42 17.98 18.83
C GLN A 453 8.14 16.85 17.84
N LEU A 454 7.68 15.67 18.31
CA LEU A 454 7.24 14.59 17.43
C LEU A 454 6.18 15.04 16.42
N MET A 455 5.34 16.01 16.78
CA MET A 455 4.31 16.56 15.88
C MET A 455 4.92 17.27 14.66
N LYS A 456 6.15 17.81 14.78
CA LYS A 456 6.89 18.40 13.66
C LYS A 456 7.47 17.31 12.74
N TYR A 457 7.72 16.10 13.25
CA TYR A 457 8.29 14.97 12.51
C TYR A 457 7.24 14.08 11.82
N THR A 458 5.98 14.52 11.81
CA THR A 458 4.85 13.82 11.19
C THR A 458 4.91 13.89 9.66
N PHE A 459 4.24 12.94 9.00
CA PHE A 459 4.06 12.98 7.55
C PHE A 459 3.33 14.28 7.12
N GLY A 460 3.82 14.94 6.06
CA GLY A 460 3.29 16.21 5.55
C GLY A 460 4.03 17.46 6.05
N SER A 461 4.73 17.37 7.18
CA SER A 461 5.47 18.50 7.75
C SER A 461 6.82 18.73 7.05
N LYS A 462 7.15 19.99 6.73
CA LYS A 462 8.47 20.38 6.20
C LYS A 462 9.46 20.45 7.37
N LEU A 463 10.62 19.80 7.22
CA LEU A 463 11.67 19.78 8.24
C LEU A 463 12.83 20.67 7.80
N GLY A 464 13.14 21.68 8.61
CA GLY A 464 14.35 22.47 8.49
C GLY A 464 15.52 21.81 9.24
N ARG A 465 16.75 22.03 8.78
CA ARG A 465 17.94 21.58 9.51
C ARG A 465 18.01 22.26 10.87
N LEU A 466 18.36 21.51 11.92
CA LEU A 466 18.60 22.09 13.23
C LEU A 466 19.98 22.75 13.27
N PRO A 467 20.15 23.87 14.01
CA PRO A 467 21.46 24.48 14.20
C PRO A 467 22.48 23.44 14.72
N PRO A 468 23.74 23.48 14.26
CA PRO A 468 24.80 22.71 14.88
C PRO A 468 24.87 23.04 16.39
N CYS A 469 24.93 22.02 17.26
CA CYS A 469 25.17 22.28 18.68
C CYS A 469 26.63 22.67 18.87
N ASP A 470 26.83 23.86 19.41
CA ASP A 470 28.09 24.38 19.90
C ASP A 470 28.57 23.51 21.09
N ARG A 471 29.55 22.61 20.84
CA ARG A 471 30.50 21.97 21.79
C ARG A 471 31.10 20.63 21.32
N SER A 472 30.58 19.96 20.28
CA SER A 472 31.10 18.64 19.86
C SER A 472 31.45 18.45 18.38
N THR A 473 31.12 19.42 17.52
CA THR A 473 31.90 19.74 16.32
C THR A 473 33.18 20.43 16.81
N ASP A 474 34.37 19.86 16.86
CA ASP A 474 34.88 18.82 16.00
C ASP A 474 36.27 18.37 16.48
N LYS A 475 36.39 17.19 17.09
CA LYS A 475 37.71 16.54 17.11
C LYS A 475 38.11 16.18 15.67
N SER A 476 37.14 15.75 14.85
CA SER A 476 37.34 15.31 13.47
C SER A 476 37.50 16.45 12.45
N LEU A 477 36.70 17.54 12.45
CA LEU A 477 37.09 18.74 11.67
C LEU A 477 38.38 19.36 12.20
N LEU A 478 38.66 19.39 13.51
CA LEU A 478 39.94 19.94 13.98
C LEU A 478 41.12 19.10 13.45
N GLU A 479 41.00 17.78 13.46
CA GLU A 479 41.98 16.86 12.84
C GLU A 479 42.08 17.06 11.32
N LYS A 480 40.97 17.27 10.61
CA LYS A 480 40.99 17.58 9.16
C LYS A 480 41.62 18.94 8.86
N VAL A 481 41.34 19.94 9.68
CA VAL A 481 41.93 21.28 9.55
C VAL A 481 43.42 21.22 9.85
N LYS A 482 43.84 20.45 10.88
CA LYS A 482 45.25 20.16 11.17
C LYS A 482 45.95 19.46 10.00
N PHE A 483 45.34 18.42 9.44
CA PHE A 483 45.83 17.73 8.25
C PHE A 483 46.00 18.69 7.06
N LEU A 484 44.96 19.46 6.73
CA LEU A 484 44.97 20.41 5.63
C LEU A 484 46.04 21.49 5.81
N LYS A 485 46.22 22.01 7.03
CA LYS A 485 47.33 22.92 7.36
C LYS A 485 48.69 22.24 7.15
N GLY A 486 48.84 20.98 7.58
CA GLY A 486 50.07 20.19 7.45
C GLY A 486 50.52 19.99 6.00
N ILE A 487 49.58 19.83 5.07
CA ILE A 487 49.88 19.67 3.63
C ILE A 487 49.97 21.02 2.87
N GLY A 488 49.85 22.16 3.56
CA GLY A 488 50.05 23.50 2.97
C GLY A 488 48.81 24.22 2.45
N PHE A 489 47.60 23.91 2.95
CA PHE A 489 46.42 24.74 2.70
C PHE A 489 46.40 25.97 3.61
N VAL A 490 46.04 27.12 3.02
CA VAL A 490 45.86 28.37 3.78
C VAL A 490 44.52 28.32 4.52
N GLU A 491 44.55 28.64 5.82
CA GLU A 491 43.38 28.65 6.67
C GLU A 491 42.32 29.64 6.16
N GLY A 492 41.07 29.18 6.02
CA GLY A 492 39.97 30.00 5.53
C GLY A 492 39.92 30.21 4.00
N SER A 493 40.89 29.70 3.24
CA SER A 493 40.87 29.73 1.77
C SER A 493 39.65 28.98 1.18
N GLU A 494 39.21 29.39 -0.01
CA GLU A 494 38.14 28.69 -0.72
C GLU A 494 38.49 27.24 -1.04
N ASP A 495 39.76 26.94 -1.29
CA ASP A 495 40.25 25.57 -1.50
C ASP A 495 40.11 24.71 -0.24
N MET A 496 40.39 25.28 0.94
CA MET A 496 40.20 24.57 2.21
C MET A 496 38.72 24.30 2.46
N LYS A 497 37.84 25.27 2.17
CA LYS A 497 36.38 25.08 2.30
C LYS A 497 35.87 24.01 1.33
N LYS A 498 36.35 23.99 0.08
CA LYS A 498 36.01 22.95 -0.92
C LYS A 498 36.49 21.57 -0.47
N ALA A 499 37.72 21.45 0.01
CA ALA A 499 38.29 20.21 0.51
C ALA A 499 37.53 19.68 1.74
N LEU A 500 37.22 20.53 2.72
CA LEU A 500 36.46 20.15 3.91
C LEU A 500 35.04 19.67 3.58
N LYS A 501 34.40 20.23 2.55
CA LYS A 501 33.09 19.74 2.05
C LYS A 501 33.20 18.37 1.36
N ALA A 502 34.32 18.10 0.69
CA ALA A 502 34.50 16.93 -0.16
C ALA A 502 35.06 15.70 0.59
N PHE A 503 35.85 15.88 1.64
CA PHE A 503 36.51 14.78 2.35
C PHE A 503 35.59 13.97 3.27
N ARG A 504 35.71 12.65 3.17
CA ARG A 504 35.07 11.66 4.05
C ARG A 504 36.14 10.86 4.77
N GLY A 505 35.96 10.65 6.08
CA GLY A 505 36.95 9.99 6.95
C GLY A 505 37.52 10.91 8.03
N LYS A 506 38.42 10.36 8.86
CA LYS A 506 39.18 11.07 9.90
C LYS A 506 40.47 11.67 9.31
N GLY A 507 41.13 12.58 10.05
CA GLY A 507 42.33 13.28 9.57
C GLY A 507 43.56 12.38 9.42
N ASP A 508 43.72 11.38 10.30
CA ASP A 508 44.76 10.34 10.26
C ASP A 508 44.65 9.47 9.00
N GLU A 509 43.47 8.94 8.70
CA GLU A 509 43.25 8.13 7.48
C GLU A 509 43.50 8.91 6.19
N LEU A 510 43.26 10.23 6.19
CA LEU A 510 43.56 11.10 5.06
C LEU A 510 45.06 11.32 4.90
N GLN A 511 45.79 11.39 6.02
CA GLN A 511 47.24 11.45 6.04
C GLN A 511 47.85 10.16 5.49
N ASP A 512 47.38 8.98 5.92
CA ASP A 512 47.87 7.69 5.43
C ASP A 512 47.73 7.56 3.90
N ARG A 513 46.61 8.07 3.35
CA ARG A 513 46.33 8.08 1.90
C ARG A 513 47.20 9.09 1.16
N PHE A 514 47.49 10.24 1.78
CA PHE A 514 48.42 11.22 1.25
C PHE A 514 49.85 10.65 1.18
N ASP A 515 50.30 10.04 2.28
CA ASP A 515 51.62 9.44 2.40
C ASP A 515 51.80 8.28 1.42
N PHE A 516 50.76 7.49 1.20
CA PHE A 516 50.72 6.47 0.15
C PHE A 516 50.97 7.06 -1.25
N LEU A 517 50.28 8.15 -1.62
CA LEU A 517 50.47 8.79 -2.93
C LEU A 517 51.89 9.33 -3.11
N VAL A 518 52.48 9.91 -2.06
CA VAL A 518 53.88 10.34 -2.09
C VAL A 518 54.83 9.14 -2.24
N LYS A 519 54.57 8.04 -1.52
CA LYS A 519 55.35 6.80 -1.60
C LYS A 519 55.31 6.16 -3.00
N THR A 520 54.23 6.34 -3.76
CA THR A 520 54.12 5.85 -5.14
C THR A 520 55.02 6.57 -6.16
N GLY A 521 55.79 7.59 -5.72
CA GLY A 521 56.78 8.29 -6.55
C GLY A 521 56.34 9.66 -7.03
N LEU A 522 55.21 10.19 -6.54
CA LEU A 522 54.76 11.56 -6.82
C LEU A 522 55.46 12.56 -5.90
N SER A 523 55.79 13.75 -6.43
CA SER A 523 56.32 14.81 -5.57
C SER A 523 55.23 15.31 -4.61
N PRO A 524 55.55 15.67 -3.35
CA PRO A 524 54.56 16.19 -2.40
C PRO A 524 53.80 17.42 -2.95
N LYS A 525 54.46 18.26 -3.75
CA LYS A 525 53.85 19.44 -4.38
C LYS A 525 52.80 19.06 -5.41
N ASP A 526 53.05 18.01 -6.19
CA ASP A 526 52.10 17.49 -7.17
C ASP A 526 50.90 16.83 -6.49
N VAL A 527 51.11 16.07 -5.41
CA VAL A 527 49.98 15.47 -4.66
C VAL A 527 49.07 16.56 -4.08
N VAL A 528 49.63 17.66 -3.56
CA VAL A 528 48.84 18.80 -3.08
C VAL A 528 48.04 19.45 -4.22
N SER A 529 48.65 19.66 -5.40
CA SER A 529 47.94 20.24 -6.55
C SER A 529 46.82 19.33 -7.06
N MET A 530 47.05 18.01 -7.05
CA MET A 530 46.04 16.98 -7.35
C MET A 530 44.85 17.06 -6.39
N ILE A 531 45.11 17.18 -5.08
CA ILE A 531 44.06 17.24 -4.05
C ILE A 531 43.26 18.53 -4.14
N LYS A 532 43.89 19.67 -4.47
CA LYS A 532 43.19 20.93 -4.71
C LYS A 532 42.23 20.83 -5.89
N THR A 533 42.67 20.16 -6.95
CA THR A 533 41.87 19.97 -8.17
C THR A 533 40.75 18.94 -7.97
N SER A 534 41.06 17.81 -7.33
CA SER A 534 40.15 16.69 -7.13
C SER A 534 40.24 16.12 -5.71
N PRO A 535 39.59 16.76 -4.71
CA PRO A 535 39.66 16.32 -3.31
C PRO A 535 39.12 14.89 -3.07
N HIS A 536 38.26 14.41 -3.97
CA HIS A 536 37.66 13.08 -3.86
C HIS A 536 38.65 11.91 -3.98
N VAL A 537 39.87 12.16 -4.48
CA VAL A 537 40.94 11.14 -4.56
C VAL A 537 41.19 10.52 -3.18
N LEU A 538 41.27 11.34 -2.13
CA LEU A 538 41.52 10.87 -0.77
C LEU A 538 40.31 10.16 -0.13
N ASN A 539 39.15 10.08 -0.78
CA ASN A 539 38.02 9.30 -0.27
C ASN A 539 38.12 7.80 -0.62
N GLN A 540 39.06 7.42 -1.49
CA GLN A 540 39.28 6.03 -1.92
C GLN A 540 40.11 5.28 -0.86
N LYS A 541 39.90 3.96 -0.72
CA LYS A 541 40.75 3.11 0.13
C LYS A 541 42.11 2.90 -0.53
N ILE A 542 43.16 2.67 0.27
CA ILE A 542 44.55 2.52 -0.22
C ILE A 542 44.68 1.44 -1.29
N HIS A 543 44.17 0.22 -1.05
CA HIS A 543 44.23 -0.86 -2.05
C HIS A 543 43.53 -0.53 -3.37
N VAL A 544 42.50 0.33 -3.36
CA VAL A 544 41.80 0.77 -4.58
C VAL A 544 42.66 1.77 -5.35
N LEU A 545 43.34 2.68 -4.64
CA LEU A 545 44.30 3.61 -5.25
C LEU A 545 45.46 2.84 -5.87
N GLU A 546 46.01 1.87 -5.15
CA GLU A 546 47.09 1.00 -5.62
C GLU A 546 46.71 0.25 -6.90
N SER A 547 45.56 -0.42 -6.93
CA SER A 547 45.06 -1.13 -8.11
C SER A 547 44.86 -0.21 -9.33
N LYS A 548 44.40 1.03 -9.12
CA LYS A 548 44.22 1.99 -10.21
C LYS A 548 45.54 2.56 -10.74
N ILE A 549 46.50 2.80 -9.85
CA ILE A 549 47.83 3.28 -10.22
C ILE A 549 48.61 2.16 -10.92
N SER A 550 48.53 0.92 -10.43
CA SER A 550 49.17 -0.24 -11.07
C SER A 550 48.58 -0.50 -12.45
N PHE A 551 47.25 -0.40 -12.62
CA PHE A 551 46.60 -0.46 -13.92
C PHE A 551 47.14 0.62 -14.88
N LEU A 552 47.28 1.87 -14.42
CA LEU A 552 47.80 2.95 -15.25
C LEU A 552 49.24 2.65 -15.71
N LEU A 553 50.13 2.27 -14.79
CA LEU A 553 51.55 2.07 -15.09
C LEU A 553 51.83 0.80 -15.89
N ASN A 554 51.17 -0.31 -15.55
CA ASN A 554 51.47 -1.63 -16.12
C ASN A 554 50.71 -1.89 -17.41
N GLU A 555 49.44 -1.45 -17.53
CA GLU A 555 48.57 -1.82 -18.66
C GLU A 555 48.43 -0.72 -19.73
N THR A 556 48.72 0.55 -19.42
CA THR A 556 48.35 1.66 -20.34
C THR A 556 49.53 2.41 -20.97
N SER A 557 50.78 2.06 -20.66
CA SER A 557 52.00 2.73 -21.15
C SER A 557 52.08 4.25 -20.84
N TYR A 558 51.19 4.79 -20.01
CA TYR A 558 51.23 6.19 -19.57
C TYR A 558 52.18 6.36 -18.38
N PRO A 559 52.99 7.43 -18.35
CA PRO A 559 53.82 7.73 -17.19
C PRO A 559 52.99 8.22 -16.01
N LEU A 560 53.54 8.10 -14.80
CA LEU A 560 52.89 8.57 -13.57
C LEU A 560 52.57 10.08 -13.61
N SER A 561 53.32 10.88 -14.37
CA SER A 561 53.04 12.31 -14.57
C SER A 561 51.69 12.59 -15.23
N ALA A 562 51.14 11.65 -16.00
CA ALA A 562 49.79 11.77 -16.58
C ALA A 562 48.69 11.81 -15.50
N LEU A 563 48.94 11.21 -14.34
CA LEU A 563 48.03 11.21 -13.21
C LEU A 563 47.96 12.60 -12.54
N VAL A 564 49.08 13.33 -12.51
CA VAL A 564 49.14 14.71 -11.99
C VAL A 564 48.33 15.66 -12.88
N ALA A 565 48.46 15.51 -14.20
CA ALA A 565 47.70 16.30 -15.17
C ALA A 565 46.19 16.00 -15.14
N PHE A 566 45.79 14.79 -14.75
CA PHE A 566 44.38 14.40 -14.68
C PHE A 566 44.05 13.55 -13.43
N PRO A 567 43.95 14.18 -12.24
CA PRO A 567 43.77 13.46 -10.96
C PRO A 567 42.42 12.74 -10.88
N SER A 568 41.41 13.27 -11.58
CA SER A 568 40.08 12.69 -11.68
C SER A 568 40.06 11.28 -12.29
N PHE A 569 41.16 10.83 -12.92
CA PHE A 569 41.36 9.44 -13.30
C PHE A 569 40.98 8.46 -12.18
N LEU A 570 41.40 8.75 -10.94
CA LEU A 570 41.18 7.88 -9.78
C LEU A 570 39.71 7.81 -9.34
N SER A 571 38.85 8.70 -9.86
CA SER A 571 37.41 8.65 -9.59
C SER A 571 36.66 7.65 -10.47
N PHE A 572 37.23 7.25 -11.61
CA PHE A 572 36.59 6.27 -12.51
C PHE A 572 36.81 4.84 -12.02
N THR A 573 35.92 3.92 -12.43
CA THR A 573 36.09 2.50 -12.15
C THR A 573 37.12 1.88 -13.10
N VAL A 574 37.84 0.86 -12.65
CA VAL A 574 38.86 0.18 -13.48
C VAL A 574 38.21 -0.43 -14.71
N GLU A 575 37.00 -0.99 -14.60
CA GLU A 575 36.32 -1.63 -15.74
C GLU A 575 36.01 -0.61 -16.84
N ARG A 576 35.42 0.54 -16.46
CA ARG A 576 35.11 1.62 -17.40
C ARG A 576 36.36 2.11 -18.10
N THR A 577 37.44 2.28 -17.35
CA THR A 577 38.72 2.75 -17.87
C THR A 577 39.30 1.73 -18.85
N LYS A 578 39.33 0.44 -18.49
CA LYS A 578 39.88 -0.65 -19.31
C LYS A 578 39.18 -0.80 -20.65
N VAL A 579 37.84 -0.84 -20.68
CA VAL A 579 37.07 -0.92 -21.94
C VAL A 579 37.37 0.26 -22.86
N ARG A 580 37.50 1.46 -22.30
CA ARG A 580 37.80 2.67 -23.09
C ARG A 580 39.23 2.68 -23.63
N PHE A 581 40.18 2.14 -22.88
CA PHE A 581 41.54 1.93 -23.35
C PHE A 581 41.63 0.90 -24.47
N LEU A 582 40.94 -0.25 -24.33
CA LEU A 582 40.89 -1.26 -25.39
C LEU A 582 40.33 -0.67 -26.69
N MET A 583 39.26 0.11 -26.59
CA MET A 583 38.69 0.78 -27.76
C MET A 583 39.65 1.83 -28.36
N TYR A 584 40.34 2.60 -27.52
CA TYR A 584 41.34 3.56 -27.98
C TYR A 584 42.52 2.89 -28.69
N ASN A 585 43.08 1.82 -28.11
CA ASN A 585 44.17 1.05 -28.70
C ASN A 585 43.76 0.43 -30.04
N TRP A 586 42.55 -0.14 -30.10
CA TRP A 586 41.98 -0.73 -31.33
C TRP A 586 41.82 0.31 -32.46
N LEU A 587 41.44 1.55 -32.12
CA LEU A 587 41.38 2.66 -33.08
C LEU A 587 42.78 3.14 -33.49
N GLN A 588 43.75 3.11 -32.57
CA GLN A 588 45.13 3.50 -32.82
C GLN A 588 45.82 2.53 -33.79
N GLU A 589 45.63 1.21 -33.61
CA GLU A 589 46.15 0.17 -34.52
C GLU A 589 45.66 0.33 -35.97
N ARG A 590 44.50 0.95 -36.16
CA ARG A 590 43.89 1.21 -37.47
C ARG A 590 44.19 2.61 -38.02
N GLY A 591 45.01 3.40 -37.33
CA GLY A 591 45.35 4.77 -37.72
C GLY A 591 44.20 5.78 -37.58
N LEU A 592 43.11 5.43 -36.89
CA LEU A 592 41.91 6.27 -36.72
C LEU A 592 41.94 7.16 -35.47
N ALA A 593 42.97 6.99 -34.63
CA ALA A 593 43.24 7.81 -33.46
C ALA A 593 44.71 8.21 -33.41
N ALA A 594 44.98 9.47 -33.02
CA ALA A 594 46.33 9.95 -32.84
C ALA A 594 47.01 9.23 -31.66
N PRO A 595 48.33 8.99 -31.74
CA PRO A 595 49.07 8.37 -30.64
C PRO A 595 49.12 9.31 -29.43
N LYS A 596 49.00 8.73 -28.21
CA LYS A 596 49.15 9.40 -26.90
C LYS A 596 48.15 10.54 -26.63
N PHE A 597 46.85 10.28 -26.72
CA PHE A 597 45.87 11.26 -26.25
C PHE A 597 46.01 11.55 -24.74
N ALA A 598 45.72 12.79 -24.34
CA ALA A 598 45.55 13.08 -22.92
C ALA A 598 44.43 12.19 -22.34
N LEU A 599 44.66 11.62 -21.15
CA LEU A 599 43.71 10.71 -20.49
C LEU A 599 42.31 11.33 -20.35
N ALA A 600 42.24 12.64 -20.07
CA ALA A 600 41.01 13.37 -19.95
C ALA A 600 40.13 13.30 -21.22
N THR A 601 40.75 13.30 -22.41
CA THR A 601 40.06 13.41 -23.70
C THR A 601 39.08 12.27 -23.95
N PHE A 602 39.45 11.05 -23.57
CA PHE A 602 38.61 9.87 -23.81
C PHE A 602 38.04 9.25 -22.52
N LEU A 603 38.68 9.45 -21.36
CA LEU A 603 38.16 8.93 -20.09
C LEU A 603 37.12 9.84 -19.44
N ALA A 604 37.23 11.16 -19.59
CA ALA A 604 36.32 12.10 -18.90
C ALA A 604 34.98 12.30 -19.64
N CYS A 605 34.91 11.96 -20.93
CA CYS A 605 33.70 12.20 -21.73
C CYS A 605 32.51 11.30 -21.31
N SER A 606 31.30 11.80 -21.57
CA SER A 606 30.07 11.06 -21.33
C SER A 606 30.01 9.78 -22.17
N GLU A 607 29.17 8.82 -21.82
CA GLU A 607 29.03 7.59 -22.63
C GLU A 607 28.51 7.92 -24.04
N LYS A 608 27.57 8.86 -24.16
CA LYS A 608 27.03 9.33 -25.44
C LYS A 608 28.12 9.93 -26.34
N ASP A 609 28.97 10.79 -25.77
CA ASP A 609 30.06 11.42 -26.52
C ASP A 609 31.15 10.41 -26.89
N PHE A 610 31.45 9.46 -26.00
CA PHE A 610 32.39 8.38 -26.29
C PHE A 610 31.90 7.52 -27.47
N MET A 611 30.62 7.16 -27.48
CA MET A 611 30.01 6.42 -28.57
C MET A 611 30.09 7.19 -29.89
N LYS A 612 29.82 8.50 -29.87
CA LYS A 612 29.85 9.34 -31.07
C LYS A 612 31.26 9.53 -31.64
N TYR A 613 32.23 9.89 -30.80
CA TYR A 613 33.54 10.37 -31.25
C TYR A 613 34.64 9.31 -31.28
N PHE A 614 34.46 8.18 -30.61
CA PHE A 614 35.43 7.08 -30.62
C PHE A 614 34.82 5.85 -31.27
N VAL A 615 33.67 5.39 -30.79
CA VAL A 615 33.06 4.15 -31.30
C VAL A 615 32.54 4.32 -32.73
N GLY A 616 31.87 5.43 -33.03
CA GLY A 616 31.34 5.75 -34.36
C GLY A 616 32.38 6.12 -35.42
N LYS A 617 33.69 6.11 -35.11
CA LYS A 617 34.75 6.37 -36.10
C LYS A 617 34.97 5.22 -37.08
N HIS A 618 34.43 4.04 -36.79
CA HIS A 618 34.54 2.86 -37.62
C HIS A 618 33.19 2.12 -37.64
N GLU A 619 32.81 1.57 -38.78
CA GLU A 619 31.52 0.89 -38.98
C GLU A 619 31.33 -0.29 -38.00
N MET A 620 32.36 -1.14 -37.85
CA MET A 620 32.41 -2.22 -36.84
C MET A 620 32.62 -1.76 -35.37
N GLY A 621 32.76 -0.46 -35.11
CA GLY A 621 33.09 0.04 -33.78
C GLY A 621 32.11 -0.38 -32.67
N PRO A 622 30.77 -0.29 -32.87
CA PRO A 622 29.80 -0.68 -31.85
C PRO A 622 29.89 -2.16 -31.45
N GLU A 623 30.09 -3.05 -32.42
CA GLU A 623 30.19 -4.49 -32.17
C GLU A 623 31.45 -4.84 -31.39
N VAL A 624 32.58 -4.22 -31.76
CA VAL A 624 33.86 -4.39 -31.06
C VAL A 624 33.80 -3.82 -29.65
N PHE A 625 33.15 -2.68 -29.45
CA PHE A 625 33.00 -2.08 -28.13
C PHE A 625 32.16 -2.96 -27.19
N GLU A 626 31.07 -3.56 -27.69
CA GLU A 626 30.28 -4.53 -26.92
C GLU A 626 31.04 -5.83 -26.66
N LYS A 627 31.93 -6.27 -27.57
CA LYS A 627 32.85 -7.37 -27.31
C LYS A 627 33.79 -7.05 -26.14
N PHE A 628 34.46 -5.89 -26.15
CA PHE A 628 35.34 -5.49 -25.05
C PHE A 628 34.62 -5.34 -23.71
N LYS A 629 33.37 -4.86 -23.70
CA LYS A 629 32.55 -4.84 -22.48
C LYS A 629 32.34 -6.24 -21.91
N ARG A 630 32.05 -7.23 -22.76
CA ARG A 630 31.86 -8.63 -22.34
C ARG A 630 33.16 -9.23 -21.80
N GLU A 631 34.27 -9.06 -22.51
CA GLU A 631 35.59 -9.56 -22.09
C GLU A 631 36.01 -8.99 -20.71
N VAL A 632 35.77 -7.70 -20.46
CA VAL A 632 36.07 -7.06 -19.17
C VAL A 632 35.08 -7.48 -18.06
N ALA A 633 33.84 -7.80 -18.40
CA ALA A 633 32.85 -8.32 -17.44
C ALA A 633 33.17 -9.77 -17.03
N GLU A 634 33.65 -10.60 -17.96
CA GLU A 634 34.03 -11.99 -17.71
C GLU A 634 35.26 -12.11 -16.81
N THR A 635 36.27 -11.26 -17.02
CA THR A 635 37.48 -11.19 -16.15
C THR A 635 37.19 -10.74 -14.73
N LYS A 636 36.03 -10.12 -14.47
CA LYS A 636 35.59 -9.77 -13.12
C LYS A 636 35.04 -10.98 -12.35
N ASN A 637 34.38 -11.92 -13.05
CA ASN A 637 33.76 -13.08 -12.42
C ASN A 637 34.78 -14.17 -12.04
N THR A 638 35.91 -14.25 -12.75
CA THR A 638 36.98 -15.23 -12.45
C THR A 638 37.82 -14.85 -11.23
N HIS A 639 37.85 -13.58 -10.82
CA HIS A 639 38.63 -13.14 -9.65
C HIS A 639 37.84 -13.15 -8.33
N CYS A 640 36.54 -13.49 -8.37
CA CYS A 640 35.72 -13.70 -7.17
C CYS A 640 35.60 -15.17 -6.73
N THR A 641 36.24 -16.11 -7.44
CA THR A 641 36.16 -17.56 -7.17
C THR A 641 37.48 -18.18 -6.72
N SER A 642 38.51 -17.38 -6.45
CA SER A 642 39.82 -17.83 -5.99
C SER A 642 40.26 -17.01 -4.77
N ASP A 643 39.62 -17.28 -3.63
CA ASP A 643 40.12 -17.07 -2.27
C ASP A 643 38.99 -17.55 -1.33
N ASP A 644 38.91 -18.88 -1.19
CA ASP A 644 38.22 -19.58 -0.08
C ASP A 644 39.28 -20.02 0.95
#